data_AF-A0A2S8F3T8-F1
#
_entry.id   AF-A0A2S8F3T8-F1
#
_cell.length_a   1.000
_cell.length_b   1.000
_cell.length_c   1.000
_cell.angle_alpha   90.00
_cell.angle_beta   90.00
_cell.angle_gamma   90.00
#
_symmetry.space_group_name_H-M   'P 1'
#
loop_
_entity.id
_entity.type
_entity.pdbx_description
1 polymer ?
#
loop_
_entity_poly.entity_id
_entity_poly.type
_entity_poly.pdbx_seq_one_letter_code
_entity_poly.pdbx_strand_id
1 'polypeptide(L)'
;MLQIMRINAVSGVAWIAAIFCALQVGCVTHARGRWCPPNMAAPDPSAAPRSGCFGVMPCAATLELIEPGNAVPIPTSQPGVEPADLPPRLPSGEGFWRNPNLNVGPQRLPAVEPQPPSPLPGGQQWAEPIMPQPRPIPAGPTRSGPVAEIEIPDPPKEDQLLLAESYYAMAVDADKRVEERAMSLYLDAIIGAWDYLESAPAEDDISMKTGRAWVIYHSSLARLIHIAAATKRFERNIRIKIPETYGFRVLEIEYAGFAWRADEFDEWNVVGEYHSKYLLHHYKRNGLGVPLVIVRNRRPDDQFLPVRTPFNATAVLRPLDVEVRDDCADPAPNPETHVERLVGTLQLFNPDEFDDVDFRDCQTKLAADWTALFAYMLSHPQPELQRASHHGLAEPEPAGLFMLEPHQPGRIPIVFVHGLLSAPYTWAAMANELYAFPELHKRYEIWAFQYPTDEPFLESAAVLRRQLDGAVHCSDPKGTDPALDNMVVVGHSMGGLIAKLLAADSGNTLWQHAAFVPIEEVVAPKDIRIRLQQSFFFSAMPYVKEVVYIATPHEGSSWARRCLGQATSMVIEGIEHRETKHREVVNANPAAFREELRRRPPTSIDLLEPDSMILKGIYQLDVAPGVSEHSIIGRGWWSIHDGASDGVVPVKSARLPGVESEVMVTATHTHLNKHPGAICEVMRILKEHADQLPWVQPHLVGQCAQD
;
A
#
# COMPACT_ATOMS: atom_id res chain seq x y z
N MET A 1 -24.54 42.59 29.61
CA MET A 1 -24.32 41.16 29.97
C MET A 1 -24.66 40.18 28.84
N LEU A 2 -25.81 40.29 28.17
CA LEU A 2 -26.19 39.40 27.04
C LEU A 2 -25.30 39.49 25.77
N GLN A 3 -24.68 40.63 25.49
CA GLN A 3 -23.69 40.76 24.39
C GLN A 3 -22.32 40.15 24.73
N ILE A 4 -21.90 40.17 26.00
CA ILE A 4 -20.63 39.59 26.45
C ILE A 4 -20.73 38.05 26.50
N MET A 5 -21.90 37.49 26.81
CA MET A 5 -22.14 36.04 26.72
C MET A 5 -22.18 35.51 25.27
N ARG A 6 -22.65 36.30 24.29
CA ARG A 6 -22.59 35.90 22.86
C ARG A 6 -21.16 35.91 22.31
N ILE A 7 -20.32 36.85 22.72
CA ILE A 7 -18.92 36.92 22.27
C ILE A 7 -18.11 35.74 22.85
N ASN A 8 -18.35 35.34 24.10
CA ASN A 8 -17.65 34.20 24.71
C ASN A 8 -18.12 32.84 24.18
N ALA A 9 -19.39 32.69 23.77
CA ALA A 9 -19.89 31.46 23.15
C ALA A 9 -19.36 31.27 21.71
N VAL A 10 -19.29 32.34 20.92
CA VAL A 10 -18.71 32.30 19.56
C VAL A 10 -17.19 32.05 19.62
N SER A 11 -16.50 32.62 20.60
CA SER A 11 -15.06 32.40 20.81
C SER A 11 -14.77 30.96 21.30
N GLY A 12 -15.60 30.41 22.19
CA GLY A 12 -15.45 29.03 22.68
C GLY A 12 -15.72 27.97 21.60
N VAL A 13 -16.73 28.19 20.74
CA VAL A 13 -17.04 27.29 19.61
C VAL A 13 -15.99 27.42 18.51
N ALA A 14 -15.45 28.61 18.25
CA ALA A 14 -14.35 28.82 17.31
C ALA A 14 -13.03 28.16 17.79
N TRP A 15 -12.74 28.19 19.09
CA TRP A 15 -11.57 27.51 19.66
C TRP A 15 -11.70 25.99 19.65
N ILE A 16 -12.87 25.43 19.96
CA ILE A 16 -13.12 23.98 19.87
C ILE A 16 -13.11 23.54 18.39
N ALA A 17 -13.70 24.33 17.49
CA ALA A 17 -13.63 24.07 16.05
C ALA A 17 -12.19 24.15 15.54
N ALA A 18 -11.36 25.09 16.01
CA ALA A 18 -9.95 25.20 15.64
C ALA A 18 -9.09 24.07 16.21
N ILE A 19 -9.39 23.54 17.40
CA ILE A 19 -8.70 22.37 17.98
C ILE A 19 -9.09 21.08 17.24
N PHE A 20 -10.37 20.90 16.88
CA PHE A 20 -10.78 19.82 15.98
C PHE A 20 -10.22 20.01 14.55
N CYS A 21 -10.09 21.26 14.09
CA CYS A 21 -9.43 21.60 12.83
C CYS A 21 -7.93 21.28 12.89
N ALA A 22 -7.23 21.53 14.01
CA ALA A 22 -5.83 21.15 14.16
C ALA A 22 -5.63 19.62 14.24
N LEU A 23 -6.61 18.90 14.78
CA LEU A 23 -6.63 17.42 14.78
C LEU A 23 -6.97 16.83 13.40
N GLN A 24 -7.76 17.52 12.57
CA GLN A 24 -8.12 17.06 11.20
C GLN A 24 -7.20 17.59 10.09
N VAL A 25 -6.68 18.81 10.19
CA VAL A 25 -5.61 19.35 9.31
C VAL A 25 -4.30 18.62 9.56
N GLY A 26 -4.14 17.98 10.73
CA GLY A 26 -3.14 16.93 10.93
C GLY A 26 -3.18 15.86 9.83
N CYS A 27 -4.34 15.52 9.25
CA CYS A 27 -4.42 14.55 8.16
C CYS A 27 -3.86 15.04 6.82
N VAL A 28 -3.80 16.36 6.58
CA VAL A 28 -3.30 16.91 5.30
C VAL A 28 -1.77 17.09 5.32
N THR A 29 -1.13 16.98 6.49
CA THR A 29 0.33 17.14 6.66
C THR A 29 0.95 15.93 7.35
N HIS A 30 0.81 14.73 6.78
CA HIS A 30 1.19 13.49 7.49
C HIS A 30 2.06 12.51 6.70
N ALA A 31 3.25 12.96 6.29
CA ALA A 31 4.41 12.08 6.15
C ALA A 31 5.00 11.77 7.55
N ARG A 32 4.52 10.74 8.24
CA ARG A 32 5.16 10.20 9.46
C ARG A 32 5.32 8.67 9.44
N GLY A 33 5.27 8.05 8.27
CA GLY A 33 5.94 6.77 8.06
C GLY A 33 7.40 7.05 7.72
N ARG A 34 8.35 6.44 8.43
CA ARG A 34 9.76 6.47 8.01
C ARG A 34 10.05 5.14 7.32
N TRP A 35 10.40 5.23 6.04
CA TRP A 35 11.08 4.15 5.34
C TRP A 35 12.57 4.28 5.67
N CYS A 36 13.12 3.31 6.38
CA CYS A 36 14.54 3.24 6.62
C CYS A 36 15.15 2.19 5.68
N PRO A 37 16.29 2.49 5.03
CA PRO A 37 17.04 1.46 4.33
C PRO A 37 17.36 0.30 5.30
N PRO A 38 17.61 -0.92 4.78
CA PRO A 38 17.94 -2.06 5.61
C PRO A 38 19.13 -1.74 6.51
N ASN A 39 18.90 -1.78 7.82
CA ASN A 39 19.97 -1.81 8.81
C ASN A 39 20.54 -3.23 8.83
N MET A 40 21.86 -3.35 8.93
CA MET A 40 22.46 -4.66 9.16
C MET A 40 22.04 -5.15 10.52
N ALA A 41 21.23 -6.21 10.54
CA ALA A 41 20.89 -6.87 11.78
C ALA A 41 22.16 -7.42 12.43
N ALA A 42 22.31 -7.21 13.73
CA ALA A 42 23.21 -8.06 14.50
C ALA A 42 22.71 -9.50 14.32
N PRO A 43 23.59 -10.48 14.08
CA PRO A 43 23.15 -11.84 13.81
C PRO A 43 22.32 -12.38 14.96
N ASP A 44 21.03 -12.57 14.70
CA ASP A 44 20.14 -13.31 15.57
C ASP A 44 19.90 -14.71 14.97
N PRO A 45 20.52 -15.76 15.51
CA PRO A 45 20.33 -17.12 15.02
C PRO A 45 18.90 -17.64 15.21
N SER A 46 18.05 -16.95 16.00
CA SER A 46 16.64 -17.28 16.16
C SER A 46 15.73 -16.77 15.03
N ALA A 47 16.26 -15.91 14.14
CA ALA A 47 15.53 -15.35 13.01
C ALA A 47 15.45 -16.30 11.79
N ALA A 48 16.23 -17.38 11.79
CA ALA A 48 16.15 -18.40 10.75
C ALA A 48 14.86 -19.24 10.92
N PRO A 49 14.09 -19.48 9.85
CA PRO A 49 12.82 -20.20 9.95
C PRO A 49 13.05 -21.65 10.39
N ARG A 50 12.70 -22.02 11.62
CA ARG A 50 12.84 -23.40 12.14
C ARG A 50 12.31 -24.40 11.11
N SER A 51 13.16 -25.33 10.69
CA SER A 51 12.87 -26.29 9.63
C SER A 51 11.59 -27.05 9.89
N GLY A 52 10.67 -26.90 8.95
CA GLY A 52 10.29 -28.05 8.17
C GLY A 52 10.33 -27.63 6.71
N CYS A 53 10.61 -28.56 5.80
CA CYS A 53 9.57 -28.68 4.79
C CYS A 53 8.25 -28.86 5.57
N PHE A 54 7.14 -28.24 5.17
CA PHE A 54 5.81 -28.42 5.80
C PHE A 54 5.49 -27.55 7.04
N GLY A 55 4.29 -26.92 7.01
CA GLY A 55 3.59 -26.45 8.21
C GLY A 55 2.77 -25.16 8.05
N VAL A 56 1.57 -25.25 7.46
CA VAL A 56 0.55 -24.19 7.47
C VAL A 56 0.01 -24.01 8.89
N MET A 57 -0.03 -22.79 9.42
CA MET A 57 -0.87 -22.44 10.59
C MET A 57 -2.15 -21.74 10.12
N PRO A 58 -3.35 -22.26 10.40
CA PRO A 58 -4.59 -21.53 10.19
C PRO A 58 -4.79 -20.48 11.30
N CYS A 59 -5.17 -19.28 10.90
CA CYS A 59 -5.55 -18.20 11.80
C CYS A 59 -6.92 -18.51 12.43
N ALA A 60 -6.96 -18.76 13.74
CA ALA A 60 -8.20 -18.86 14.50
C ALA A 60 -8.54 -17.49 15.09
N ALA A 61 -9.36 -16.71 14.39
CA ALA A 61 -10.10 -15.60 14.98
C ALA A 61 -11.55 -16.05 15.17
N THR A 62 -11.97 -16.15 16.42
CA THR A 62 -13.34 -16.46 16.83
C THR A 62 -14.24 -15.27 16.46
N LEU A 63 -14.94 -15.38 15.33
CA LEU A 63 -16.13 -14.59 15.04
C LEU A 63 -17.32 -15.25 15.75
N GLU A 64 -18.04 -14.51 16.59
CA GLU A 64 -19.41 -14.89 16.95
C GLU A 64 -20.27 -14.78 15.68
N LEU A 65 -20.36 -15.89 14.96
CA LEU A 65 -21.36 -16.12 13.93
C LEU A 65 -22.73 -16.16 14.62
N ILE A 66 -23.56 -15.15 14.38
CA ILE A 66 -25.00 -15.27 14.63
C ILE A 66 -25.55 -16.04 13.43
N GLU A 67 -25.89 -17.32 13.64
CA GLU A 67 -26.52 -18.14 12.61
C GLU A 67 -27.85 -17.53 12.12
N PRO A 68 -28.17 -17.61 10.82
CA PRO A 68 -29.42 -17.13 10.26
C PRO A 68 -30.57 -18.03 10.75
N GLY A 69 -31.33 -17.57 11.74
CA GLY A 69 -32.48 -18.32 12.26
C GLY A 69 -33.16 -17.75 13.52
N ASN A 70 -32.52 -16.86 14.27
CA ASN A 70 -33.12 -16.27 15.49
C ASN A 70 -33.59 -14.82 15.30
N ALA A 71 -34.42 -14.59 14.29
CA ALA A 71 -35.25 -13.39 14.24
C ALA A 71 -36.31 -13.46 15.35
N VAL A 72 -36.06 -12.78 16.47
CA VAL A 72 -37.10 -12.53 17.48
C VAL A 72 -38.07 -11.50 16.89
N PRO A 73 -39.37 -11.80 16.77
CA PRO A 73 -40.34 -10.84 16.26
C PRO A 73 -40.50 -9.70 17.27
N ILE A 74 -40.41 -8.46 16.78
CA ILE A 74 -40.69 -7.25 17.55
C ILE A 74 -42.20 -7.20 17.86
N PRO A 75 -42.64 -7.18 19.13
CA PRO A 75 -44.04 -6.99 19.45
C PRO A 75 -44.45 -5.53 19.24
N THR A 76 -45.55 -5.35 18.52
CA THR A 76 -46.30 -4.10 18.38
C THR A 76 -46.71 -3.52 19.74
N SER A 77 -46.65 -2.19 19.83
CA SER A 77 -46.99 -1.33 20.96
C SER A 77 -48.30 -1.69 21.71
N GLN A 78 -48.23 -1.80 23.04
CA GLN A 78 -49.31 -1.41 23.94
C GLN A 78 -48.78 -0.65 25.18
N PRO A 79 -49.49 0.38 25.67
CA PRO A 79 -49.05 1.20 26.79
C PRO A 79 -49.58 0.67 28.13
N GLY A 80 -48.70 0.64 29.15
CA GLY A 80 -49.08 0.55 30.56
C GLY A 80 -48.74 -0.76 31.26
N VAL A 81 -47.47 -0.96 31.64
CA VAL A 81 -47.04 -1.81 32.76
C VAL A 81 -45.75 -1.22 33.36
N GLU A 82 -45.76 -0.90 34.66
CA GLU A 82 -44.58 -0.44 35.42
C GLU A 82 -43.59 -1.59 35.70
N PRO A 83 -42.28 -1.30 35.87
CA PRO A 83 -41.24 -2.32 35.99
C PRO A 83 -41.09 -2.84 37.42
N ALA A 84 -41.11 -4.17 37.59
CA ALA A 84 -40.71 -4.86 38.81
C ALA A 84 -39.44 -5.71 38.57
N ASP A 85 -38.51 -5.56 39.51
CA ASP A 85 -37.50 -6.51 40.00
C ASP A 85 -36.17 -6.70 39.24
N LEU A 86 -35.19 -5.94 39.73
CA LEU A 86 -33.74 -6.20 39.69
C LEU A 86 -33.34 -7.39 40.59
N PRO A 87 -32.32 -8.20 40.22
CA PRO A 87 -31.59 -9.04 41.17
C PRO A 87 -30.35 -8.29 41.76
N PRO A 88 -29.73 -8.81 42.83
CA PRO A 88 -29.43 -8.03 44.04
C PRO A 88 -28.02 -7.42 44.11
N ARG A 89 -27.91 -6.42 44.99
CA ARG A 89 -26.67 -5.77 45.45
C ARG A 89 -25.69 -6.78 46.09
N LEU A 90 -24.41 -6.68 45.71
CA LEU A 90 -23.29 -7.25 46.45
C LEU A 90 -22.75 -6.26 47.51
N PRO A 91 -22.11 -6.74 48.59
CA PRO A 91 -21.94 -6.00 49.84
C PRO A 91 -20.76 -5.01 49.83
N SER A 92 -20.91 -3.97 50.64
CA SER A 92 -19.90 -2.99 51.03
C SER A 92 -18.91 -3.56 52.05
N GLY A 93 -17.60 -3.32 51.85
CA GLY A 93 -16.59 -3.33 52.91
C GLY A 93 -15.35 -4.18 52.60
N GLU A 94 -14.22 -3.49 52.35
CA GLU A 94 -12.81 -3.85 52.59
C GLU A 94 -12.31 -5.26 52.15
N GLY A 95 -11.34 -5.45 51.25
CA GLY A 95 -10.43 -4.62 50.48
C GLY A 95 -9.21 -5.47 50.09
N PHE A 96 -8.69 -5.43 48.87
CA PHE A 96 -7.29 -5.78 48.56
C PHE A 96 -6.79 -5.13 47.24
N TRP A 97 -5.92 -4.15 47.47
CA TRP A 97 -4.94 -3.33 46.70
C TRP A 97 -4.64 -3.66 45.23
N ARG A 98 -4.84 -2.74 44.25
CA ARG A 98 -4.00 -1.57 43.85
C ARG A 98 -2.50 -1.87 43.69
N ASN A 99 -2.05 -1.96 42.43
CA ASN A 99 -0.68 -1.58 42.06
C ASN A 99 -0.73 -0.36 41.11
N PRO A 100 -0.20 0.80 41.54
CA PRO A 100 -0.15 2.04 40.77
C PRO A 100 1.16 2.11 39.98
N ASN A 101 1.14 2.17 38.63
CA ASN A 101 2.32 2.64 37.85
C ASN A 101 2.11 2.80 36.32
N LEU A 102 1.04 3.45 35.85
CA LEU A 102 0.99 3.92 34.45
C LEU A 102 0.32 5.30 34.38
N ASN A 103 1.06 6.33 34.81
CA ASN A 103 0.92 7.72 34.32
C ASN A 103 1.98 8.62 34.99
N VAL A 104 3.11 8.85 34.32
CA VAL A 104 3.92 10.07 34.52
C VAL A 104 4.75 10.35 33.26
N GLY A 105 4.67 11.59 32.78
CA GLY A 105 5.47 12.13 31.68
C GLY A 105 6.97 12.27 32.03
N PRO A 106 7.78 12.87 31.13
CA PRO A 106 9.24 12.77 31.20
C PRO A 106 9.80 13.62 32.35
N GLN A 107 10.36 12.98 33.37
CA GLN A 107 11.20 13.64 34.38
C GLN A 107 12.69 13.50 34.01
N ARG A 108 13.39 14.63 34.04
CA ARG A 108 14.85 14.73 33.87
C ARG A 108 15.57 13.94 34.96
N LEU A 109 16.53 13.10 34.56
CA LEU A 109 17.47 12.46 35.48
C LEU A 109 18.45 13.49 36.07
N PRO A 110 18.86 13.34 37.35
CA PRO A 110 19.90 14.17 37.95
C PRO A 110 21.29 13.80 37.40
N ALA A 111 22.19 14.79 37.37
CA ALA A 111 23.57 14.61 36.92
C ALA A 111 24.34 13.64 37.83
N VAL A 112 25.00 12.66 37.22
CA VAL A 112 25.96 11.77 37.88
C VAL A 112 27.33 12.44 37.82
N GLU A 113 27.90 12.78 38.98
CA GLU A 113 29.30 13.17 39.10
C GLU A 113 30.21 11.94 38.86
N PRO A 114 31.31 12.09 38.09
CA PRO A 114 32.25 10.99 37.86
C PRO A 114 33.09 10.72 39.11
N GLN A 115 33.06 9.48 39.61
CA GLN A 115 34.04 9.04 40.61
C GLN A 115 35.41 8.75 39.96
N PRO A 116 36.52 9.08 40.64
CA PRO A 116 37.86 8.79 40.14
C PRO A 116 38.18 7.29 40.27
N PRO A 117 39.01 6.73 39.37
CA PRO A 117 39.40 5.33 39.43
C PRO A 117 40.27 5.04 40.66
N SER A 118 40.02 3.89 41.30
CA SER A 118 40.85 3.36 42.39
C SER A 118 42.25 2.96 41.88
N PRO A 119 43.30 3.09 42.71
CA PRO A 119 44.67 2.84 42.30
C PRO A 119 44.97 1.33 42.17
N LEU A 120 45.74 0.98 41.13
CA LEU A 120 46.27 -0.37 40.93
C LEU A 120 47.25 -0.74 42.06
N PRO A 121 47.24 -1.98 42.57
CA PRO A 121 48.30 -2.46 43.44
C PRO A 121 49.59 -2.65 42.65
N GLY A 122 50.61 -1.90 43.04
CA GLY A 122 51.97 -2.04 42.53
C GLY A 122 52.65 -3.31 43.03
N GLY A 123 53.57 -3.83 42.23
CA GLY A 123 54.64 -4.71 42.70
C GLY A 123 54.77 -6.06 41.99
N GLN A 124 55.03 -6.09 40.68
CA GLN A 124 55.86 -7.13 40.08
C GLN A 124 56.67 -6.51 38.92
N GLN A 125 58.00 -6.51 39.09
CA GLN A 125 58.97 -6.12 38.06
C GLN A 125 58.86 -7.07 36.86
N TRP A 126 58.54 -6.52 35.69
CA TRP A 126 58.80 -7.19 34.42
C TRP A 126 60.20 -6.81 33.95
N ALA A 127 61.02 -7.82 33.66
CA ALA A 127 62.37 -7.66 33.13
C ALA A 127 62.35 -6.97 31.76
N GLU A 128 63.45 -6.27 31.42
CA GLU A 128 63.63 -5.60 30.13
C GLU A 128 63.39 -6.54 28.94
N PRO A 129 62.76 -6.07 27.86
CA PRO A 129 62.60 -6.86 26.65
C PRO A 129 63.96 -7.01 25.96
N ILE A 130 64.48 -8.24 25.94
CA ILE A 130 65.60 -8.64 25.10
C ILE A 130 65.10 -8.63 23.65
N MET A 131 65.58 -7.66 22.86
CA MET A 131 65.39 -7.63 21.41
C MET A 131 66.11 -8.83 20.77
N PRO A 132 65.42 -9.74 20.05
CA PRO A 132 66.11 -10.77 19.29
C PRO A 132 66.80 -10.13 18.08
N GLN A 133 68.13 -10.20 18.05
CA GLN A 133 68.96 -9.88 16.88
C GLN A 133 68.60 -10.86 15.74
N PRO A 134 68.40 -10.38 14.50
CA PRO A 134 68.14 -11.25 13.36
C PRO A 134 69.38 -12.08 13.04
N ARG A 135 69.24 -13.42 13.00
CA ARG A 135 70.29 -14.30 12.48
C ARG A 135 70.30 -14.22 10.96
N PRO A 136 71.47 -14.08 10.31
CA PRO A 136 71.56 -14.21 8.86
C PRO A 136 71.25 -15.65 8.43
N ILE A 137 70.35 -15.78 7.46
CA ILE A 137 70.02 -17.05 6.80
C ILE A 137 71.20 -17.41 5.88
N PRO A 138 71.78 -18.63 5.95
CA PRO A 138 72.83 -19.05 5.03
C PRO A 138 72.25 -19.24 3.62
N ALA A 139 72.94 -18.73 2.59
CA ALA A 139 72.60 -18.98 1.20
C ALA A 139 72.83 -20.46 0.85
N GLY A 140 71.76 -21.24 0.79
CA GLY A 140 71.72 -22.60 0.22
C GLY A 140 71.33 -22.57 -1.27
N PRO A 141 71.73 -23.58 -2.06
CA PRO A 141 71.68 -23.52 -3.51
C PRO A 141 70.24 -23.55 -4.03
N THR A 142 69.92 -22.60 -4.91
CA THR A 142 68.69 -22.56 -5.70
C THR A 142 68.64 -23.76 -6.65
N ARG A 143 67.74 -24.70 -6.39
CA ARG A 143 67.28 -25.68 -7.38
C ARG A 143 65.89 -25.26 -7.85
N SER A 144 65.82 -24.73 -9.05
CA SER A 144 64.57 -24.57 -9.81
C SER A 144 64.10 -25.95 -10.27
N GLY A 145 63.14 -26.54 -9.56
CA GLY A 145 62.30 -27.63 -10.06
C GLY A 145 60.96 -27.07 -10.57
N PRO A 146 60.22 -27.81 -11.40
CA PRO A 146 58.91 -27.39 -11.88
C PRO A 146 57.98 -27.15 -10.68
N VAL A 147 57.29 -26.01 -10.66
CA VAL A 147 56.24 -25.73 -9.70
C VAL A 147 55.14 -26.75 -9.99
N ALA A 148 55.00 -27.76 -9.13
CA ALA A 148 53.80 -28.56 -9.10
C ALA A 148 52.66 -27.61 -8.75
N GLU A 149 51.64 -27.53 -9.60
CA GLU A 149 50.32 -27.06 -9.19
C GLU A 149 49.93 -27.88 -7.96
N ILE A 150 50.01 -27.23 -6.81
CA ILE A 150 49.40 -27.75 -5.60
C ILE A 150 47.93 -27.50 -5.84
N GLU A 151 47.18 -28.54 -6.25
CA GLU A 151 45.73 -28.56 -6.06
C GLU A 151 45.51 -28.30 -4.57
N ILE A 152 45.10 -27.07 -4.25
CA ILE A 152 44.62 -26.74 -2.91
C ILE A 152 43.22 -27.36 -2.88
N PRO A 153 43.01 -28.46 -2.13
CA PRO A 153 41.67 -29.03 -2.03
C PRO A 153 40.75 -27.95 -1.48
N ASP A 154 39.50 -27.92 -1.98
CA ASP A 154 38.49 -26.98 -1.49
C ASP A 154 38.47 -26.97 0.04
N PRO A 155 38.42 -25.78 0.65
CA PRO A 155 38.42 -25.68 2.10
C PRO A 155 37.27 -26.53 2.68
N PRO A 156 37.51 -27.25 3.79
CA PRO A 156 36.46 -27.95 4.52
C PRO A 156 35.21 -27.07 4.70
N LYS A 157 34.01 -27.67 4.69
CA LYS A 157 32.73 -26.92 4.79
C LYS A 157 32.70 -25.89 5.93
N GLU A 158 33.34 -26.18 7.07
CA GLU A 158 33.42 -25.25 8.21
C GLU A 158 34.26 -24.00 7.91
N ASP A 159 35.27 -24.13 7.06
CA ASP A 159 36.17 -23.05 6.65
C ASP A 159 35.49 -22.11 5.64
N GLN A 160 34.55 -22.62 4.82
CA GLN A 160 33.75 -21.82 3.89
C GLN A 160 32.83 -20.81 4.61
N LEU A 161 32.13 -21.25 5.67
CA LEU A 161 31.30 -20.33 6.46
C LEU A 161 32.14 -19.27 7.19
N LEU A 162 33.28 -19.66 7.75
CA LEU A 162 34.20 -18.73 8.41
C LEU A 162 34.75 -17.68 7.44
N LEU A 163 35.04 -18.10 6.19
CA LEU A 163 35.45 -17.20 5.13
C LEU A 163 34.33 -16.23 4.74
N ALA A 164 33.09 -16.73 4.58
CA ALA A 164 31.92 -15.88 4.32
C ALA A 164 31.68 -14.84 5.44
N GLU A 165 31.87 -15.23 6.70
CA GLU A 165 31.80 -14.32 7.85
C GLU A 165 32.88 -13.23 7.81
N SER A 166 34.09 -13.61 7.42
CA SER A 166 35.22 -12.68 7.30
C SER A 166 34.96 -11.64 6.22
N TYR A 167 34.50 -12.08 5.03
CA TYR A 167 34.10 -11.18 3.96
C TYR A 167 32.94 -10.27 4.34
N TYR A 168 31.92 -10.80 5.02
CA TYR A 168 30.80 -10.01 5.51
C TYR A 168 31.27 -8.91 6.46
N ALA A 169 32.14 -9.22 7.42
CA ALA A 169 32.68 -8.24 8.36
C ALA A 169 33.52 -7.15 7.66
N MET A 170 34.32 -7.53 6.64
CA MET A 170 35.08 -6.58 5.83
C MET A 170 34.15 -5.70 4.98
N ALA A 171 33.10 -6.29 4.41
CA ALA A 171 32.10 -5.58 3.61
C ALA A 171 31.36 -4.54 4.46
N VAL A 172 30.93 -4.91 5.67
CA VAL A 172 30.32 -4.04 6.67
C VAL A 172 31.18 -2.81 6.96
N ASP A 173 32.49 -3.00 7.11
CA ASP A 173 33.42 -1.90 7.38
C ASP A 173 33.57 -0.97 6.16
N ALA A 174 33.70 -1.53 4.96
CA ALA A 174 33.79 -0.78 3.71
C ALA A 174 32.48 -0.03 3.36
N ASP A 175 31.34 -0.57 3.74
CA ASP A 175 30.01 -0.04 3.42
C ASP A 175 29.60 1.18 4.27
N LYS A 176 30.38 1.56 5.29
CA LYS A 176 30.11 2.75 6.13
C LYS A 176 29.92 4.04 5.32
N ARG A 177 30.44 4.10 4.09
CA ARG A 177 30.28 5.24 3.17
C ARG A 177 29.67 4.85 1.82
N VAL A 178 28.98 3.70 1.74
CA VAL A 178 28.42 3.16 0.49
C VAL A 178 29.51 3.01 -0.58
N GLU A 179 30.68 2.51 -0.18
CA GLU A 179 31.84 2.39 -1.06
C GLU A 179 31.62 1.23 -2.03
N GLU A 180 31.85 1.45 -3.32
CA GLU A 180 31.63 0.42 -4.36
C GLU A 180 32.44 -0.86 -4.13
N ARG A 181 33.62 -0.74 -3.54
CA ARG A 181 34.46 -1.91 -3.18
C ARG A 181 33.78 -2.87 -2.21
N ALA A 182 32.80 -2.40 -1.43
CA ALA A 182 32.03 -3.26 -0.54
C ALA A 182 31.16 -4.26 -1.32
N MET A 183 30.76 -3.95 -2.57
CA MET A 183 29.99 -4.87 -3.41
C MET A 183 30.74 -6.18 -3.68
N SER A 184 32.04 -6.08 -3.95
CA SER A 184 32.91 -7.25 -4.15
C SER A 184 32.92 -8.14 -2.90
N LEU A 185 33.12 -7.54 -1.73
CA LEU A 185 33.18 -8.26 -0.45
C LEU A 185 31.82 -8.87 -0.07
N TYR A 186 30.71 -8.18 -0.33
CA TYR A 186 29.38 -8.76 -0.13
C TYR A 186 29.12 -9.92 -1.11
N LEU A 187 29.55 -9.83 -2.36
CA LEU A 187 29.45 -10.93 -3.31
C LEU A 187 30.23 -12.16 -2.81
N ASP A 188 31.45 -11.98 -2.30
CA ASP A 188 32.26 -13.08 -1.76
C ASP A 188 31.60 -13.71 -0.53
N ALA A 189 30.97 -12.89 0.33
CA ALA A 189 30.18 -13.37 1.46
C ALA A 189 28.93 -14.16 1.03
N ILE A 190 28.23 -13.71 -0.03
CA ILE A 190 27.06 -14.39 -0.61
C ILE A 190 27.46 -15.76 -1.13
N ILE A 191 28.54 -15.81 -1.92
CA ILE A 191 29.06 -17.03 -2.52
C ILE A 191 29.41 -18.05 -1.43
N GLY A 192 30.26 -17.68 -0.46
CA GLY A 192 30.65 -18.61 0.59
C GLY A 192 29.48 -19.07 1.47
N ALA A 193 28.49 -18.19 1.69
CA ALA A 193 27.27 -18.56 2.39
C ALA A 193 26.39 -19.51 1.57
N TRP A 194 26.28 -19.29 0.25
CA TRP A 194 25.52 -20.14 -0.68
C TRP A 194 26.14 -21.55 -0.77
N ASP A 195 27.45 -21.64 -0.99
CA ASP A 195 28.17 -22.92 -1.10
C ASP A 195 28.02 -23.76 0.19
N TYR A 196 28.09 -23.11 1.37
CA TYR A 196 27.77 -23.74 2.65
C TYR A 196 26.29 -24.16 2.71
N LEU A 197 25.38 -23.27 2.31
CA LEU A 197 23.95 -23.52 2.27
C LEU A 197 23.54 -24.52 1.20
N GLU A 198 24.34 -24.96 0.24
CA GLU A 198 24.00 -26.09 -0.64
C GLU A 198 24.52 -27.40 -0.07
N SER A 199 25.72 -27.37 0.51
CA SER A 199 26.42 -28.56 0.97
C SER A 199 26.07 -29.00 2.40
N ALA A 200 25.45 -28.15 3.22
CA ALA A 200 25.11 -28.49 4.61
C ALA A 200 24.06 -29.62 4.70
N PRO A 201 24.22 -30.62 5.59
CA PRO A 201 23.28 -31.73 5.70
C PRO A 201 21.88 -31.26 6.07
N ALA A 202 20.86 -31.92 5.52
CA ALA A 202 19.46 -31.70 5.88
C ALA A 202 19.18 -32.34 7.26
N GLU A 203 19.75 -31.77 8.32
CA GLU A 203 19.37 -32.14 9.68
C GLU A 203 18.10 -31.36 10.06
N ASP A 204 17.17 -32.03 10.73
CA ASP A 204 15.82 -31.53 11.07
C ASP A 204 15.81 -30.29 11.99
N ASP A 205 16.97 -29.82 12.44
CA ASP A 205 17.15 -28.62 13.24
C ASP A 205 18.16 -27.68 12.55
N ILE A 206 17.81 -26.40 12.41
CA ILE A 206 18.75 -25.40 11.87
C ILE A 206 19.90 -25.32 12.86
N SER A 207 21.03 -25.95 12.50
CA SER A 207 22.27 -25.72 13.22
C SER A 207 22.52 -24.20 13.29
N MET A 208 23.05 -23.68 14.40
CA MET A 208 23.39 -22.25 14.51
C MET A 208 24.21 -21.76 13.30
N LYS A 209 25.01 -22.66 12.69
CA LYS A 209 25.80 -22.41 11.49
C LYS A 209 24.95 -22.22 10.22
N THR A 210 23.94 -23.07 9.99
CA THR A 210 23.00 -22.92 8.86
C THR A 210 22.19 -21.62 8.99
N GLY A 211 21.72 -21.31 10.20
CA GLY A 211 21.04 -20.04 10.46
C GLY A 211 21.96 -18.83 10.24
N ARG A 212 23.24 -18.96 10.57
CA ARG A 212 24.24 -17.92 10.33
C ARG A 212 24.52 -17.69 8.85
N ALA A 213 24.73 -18.75 8.08
CA ALA A 213 24.90 -18.67 6.63
C ALA A 213 23.69 -18.01 5.95
N TRP A 214 22.48 -18.39 6.38
CA TRP A 214 21.23 -17.78 5.93
C TRP A 214 21.21 -16.26 6.13
N VAL A 215 21.57 -15.78 7.33
CA VAL A 215 21.62 -14.34 7.63
C VAL A 215 22.68 -13.63 6.78
N ILE A 216 23.86 -14.23 6.60
CA ILE A 216 24.94 -13.65 5.79
C ILE A 216 24.51 -13.51 4.34
N TYR A 217 23.90 -14.54 3.75
CA TYR A 217 23.40 -14.51 2.38
C TYR A 217 22.40 -13.35 2.19
N HIS A 218 21.34 -13.31 2.99
CA HIS A 218 20.27 -12.31 2.85
C HIS A 218 20.76 -10.88 3.11
N SER A 219 21.55 -10.67 4.17
CA SER A 219 22.07 -9.34 4.52
C SER A 219 23.05 -8.83 3.46
N SER A 220 23.95 -9.70 2.98
CA SER A 220 24.92 -9.33 1.94
C SER A 220 24.23 -9.03 0.61
N LEU A 221 23.24 -9.83 0.22
CA LEU A 221 22.45 -9.60 -1.00
C LEU A 221 21.69 -8.27 -0.93
N ALA A 222 21.03 -8.00 0.20
CA ALA A 222 20.34 -6.74 0.45
C ALA A 222 21.28 -5.53 0.30
N ARG A 223 22.47 -5.58 0.91
CA ARG A 223 23.44 -4.48 0.81
C ARG A 223 24.06 -4.36 -0.58
N LEU A 224 24.36 -5.47 -1.25
CA LEU A 224 24.86 -5.47 -2.63
C LEU A 224 23.89 -4.77 -3.57
N ILE A 225 22.60 -5.12 -3.53
CA ILE A 225 21.55 -4.48 -4.36
C ILE A 225 21.44 -3.00 -4.04
N HIS A 226 21.43 -2.64 -2.74
CA HIS A 226 21.35 -1.24 -2.32
C HIS A 226 22.53 -0.39 -2.82
N ILE A 227 23.76 -0.88 -2.68
CA ILE A 227 24.95 -0.17 -3.16
C ILE A 227 24.94 -0.09 -4.69
N ALA A 228 24.59 -1.19 -5.38
CA ALA A 228 24.51 -1.21 -6.84
C ALA A 228 23.51 -0.16 -7.37
N ALA A 229 22.36 0.01 -6.70
CA ALA A 229 21.36 1.01 -7.04
C ALA A 229 21.89 2.44 -6.77
N ALA A 230 22.44 2.67 -5.58
CA ALA A 230 22.97 3.97 -5.18
C ALA A 230 24.15 4.46 -6.06
N THR A 231 24.94 3.52 -6.58
CA THR A 231 26.13 3.78 -7.41
C THR A 231 25.88 3.58 -8.91
N LYS A 232 24.63 3.33 -9.32
CA LYS A 232 24.20 3.17 -10.72
C LYS A 232 24.97 2.07 -11.48
N ARG A 233 25.16 0.92 -10.84
CA ARG A 233 25.88 -0.24 -11.39
C ARG A 233 25.02 -1.24 -12.15
N PHE A 234 23.71 -0.99 -12.23
CA PHE A 234 22.80 -1.70 -13.12
C PHE A 234 23.03 -1.25 -14.57
N GLU A 235 23.44 -2.17 -15.44
CA GLU A 235 23.55 -1.93 -16.87
C GLU A 235 22.24 -2.34 -17.54
N ARG A 236 21.43 -1.34 -17.93
CA ARG A 236 20.12 -1.52 -18.59
C ARG A 236 19.18 -2.50 -17.86
N ASN A 237 19.39 -2.70 -16.57
CA ASN A 237 18.68 -3.69 -15.75
C ASN A 237 18.77 -5.13 -16.28
N ILE A 238 19.80 -5.47 -17.06
CA ILE A 238 20.05 -6.86 -17.48
C ILE A 238 21.27 -7.44 -16.79
N ARG A 239 22.15 -6.59 -16.24
CA ARG A 239 23.38 -6.99 -15.56
C ARG A 239 23.73 -6.05 -14.42
N ILE A 240 24.46 -6.54 -13.44
CA ILE A 240 25.13 -5.73 -12.41
C ILE A 240 26.64 -5.86 -12.58
N LYS A 241 27.33 -4.72 -12.70
CA LYS A 241 28.80 -4.68 -12.72
C LYS A 241 29.37 -4.41 -11.34
N ILE A 242 30.06 -5.39 -10.80
CA ILE A 242 30.70 -5.33 -9.48
C ILE A 242 32.20 -5.04 -9.69
N PRO A 243 32.72 -3.90 -9.20
CA PRO A 243 34.12 -3.56 -9.40
C PRO A 243 35.08 -4.54 -8.72
N GLU A 244 36.15 -4.87 -9.42
CA GLU A 244 37.28 -5.68 -8.94
C GLU A 244 38.61 -4.95 -9.23
N THR A 245 39.71 -5.37 -8.61
CA THR A 245 41.02 -4.70 -8.72
C THR A 245 41.49 -4.51 -10.16
N TYR A 246 41.13 -5.42 -11.09
CA TYR A 246 41.56 -5.40 -12.49
C TYR A 246 40.42 -5.63 -13.50
N GLY A 247 39.16 -5.37 -13.12
CA GLY A 247 38.02 -5.64 -14.00
C GLY A 247 36.66 -5.53 -13.31
N PHE A 248 35.68 -6.28 -13.84
CA PHE A 248 34.35 -6.37 -13.26
C PHE A 248 33.89 -7.82 -13.14
N ARG A 249 33.28 -8.14 -12.00
CA ARG A 249 32.44 -9.32 -11.87
C ARG A 249 31.02 -8.96 -12.29
N VAL A 250 30.40 -9.82 -13.08
CA VAL A 250 29.11 -9.58 -13.71
C VAL A 250 28.09 -10.56 -13.16
N LEU A 251 26.96 -10.03 -12.70
CA LEU A 251 25.75 -10.80 -12.45
C LEU A 251 24.76 -10.54 -13.57
N GLU A 252 24.20 -11.57 -14.18
CA GLU A 252 23.05 -11.44 -15.09
C GLU A 252 21.75 -11.33 -14.31
N ILE A 253 20.73 -10.70 -14.88
CA ILE A 253 19.43 -10.51 -14.23
C ILE A 253 18.34 -11.24 -15.00
N GLU A 254 17.58 -12.07 -14.29
CA GLU A 254 16.40 -12.78 -14.82
C GLU A 254 15.14 -12.29 -14.11
N TYR A 255 14.01 -12.27 -14.82
CA TYR A 255 12.74 -11.76 -14.34
C TYR A 255 11.64 -12.81 -14.51
N ALA A 256 10.87 -13.06 -13.46
CA ALA A 256 9.79 -14.05 -13.46
C ALA A 256 8.50 -13.50 -12.83
N GLY A 257 7.39 -13.61 -13.55
CA GLY A 257 6.04 -13.27 -13.04
C GLY A 257 5.68 -11.79 -13.05
N PHE A 258 6.40 -10.96 -13.80
CA PHE A 258 6.08 -9.53 -13.90
C PHE A 258 5.34 -9.21 -15.20
N ALA A 259 4.40 -8.27 -15.12
CA ALA A 259 3.81 -7.61 -16.29
C ALA A 259 4.77 -6.57 -16.93
N TRP A 260 5.94 -6.36 -16.32
CA TRP A 260 6.90 -5.31 -16.65
C TRP A 260 8.11 -5.87 -17.41
N ARG A 261 8.67 -5.06 -18.30
CA ARG A 261 9.96 -5.32 -18.94
C ARG A 261 11.12 -4.94 -18.01
N ALA A 262 12.30 -5.50 -18.27
CA ALA A 262 13.51 -5.21 -17.50
C ALA A 262 13.84 -3.70 -17.43
N ASP A 263 13.66 -2.96 -18.52
CA ASP A 263 13.90 -1.51 -18.59
C ASP A 263 12.84 -0.65 -17.88
N GLU A 264 11.87 -1.27 -17.22
CA GLU A 264 10.82 -0.61 -16.42
C GLU A 264 11.10 -0.70 -14.90
N PHE A 265 12.22 -1.34 -14.50
CA PHE A 265 12.70 -1.40 -13.11
C PHE A 265 13.58 -0.17 -12.80
N ASP A 266 12.97 1.00 -12.65
CA ASP A 266 13.70 2.28 -12.59
C ASP A 266 14.39 2.55 -11.24
N GLU A 267 13.71 2.27 -10.13
CA GLU A 267 14.27 2.47 -8.78
C GLU A 267 14.18 1.19 -7.95
N TRP A 268 15.28 0.82 -7.31
CA TRP A 268 15.42 -0.43 -6.56
C TRP A 268 15.50 -0.12 -5.06
N ASN A 269 14.41 -0.38 -4.33
CA ASN A 269 14.35 -0.10 -2.89
C ASN A 269 14.34 -1.42 -2.13
N VAL A 270 15.44 -1.72 -1.46
CA VAL A 270 15.51 -2.89 -0.58
C VAL A 270 14.59 -2.68 0.62
N VAL A 271 13.76 -3.68 0.94
CA VAL A 271 12.86 -3.62 2.10
C VAL A 271 13.70 -3.69 3.37
N GLY A 272 13.67 -2.61 4.14
CA GLY A 272 14.32 -2.48 5.44
C GLY A 272 13.31 -2.41 6.57
N GLU A 273 13.62 -1.62 7.60
CA GLU A 273 12.66 -1.33 8.66
C GLU A 273 11.74 -0.18 8.25
N TYR A 274 10.45 -0.37 8.47
CA TYR A 274 9.46 0.67 8.27
C TYR A 274 8.39 0.60 9.35
N HIS A 275 7.80 1.76 9.66
CA HIS A 275 6.70 1.86 10.62
C HIS A 275 5.59 2.70 10.02
N SER A 276 4.37 2.16 10.00
CA SER A 276 3.18 2.88 9.58
C SER A 276 2.09 2.76 10.64
N LYS A 277 1.56 3.90 11.10
CA LYS A 277 0.37 3.93 11.95
C LYS A 277 -0.95 3.77 11.18
N TYR A 278 -0.86 3.61 9.85
CA TYR A 278 -2.00 3.60 8.94
C TYR A 278 -2.33 2.22 8.37
N LEU A 279 -1.41 1.26 8.53
CA LEU A 279 -1.60 -0.13 8.13
C LEU A 279 -1.92 -0.94 9.38
N LEU A 280 -2.95 -1.79 9.30
CA LEU A 280 -3.44 -2.55 10.45
C LEU A 280 -2.49 -3.70 10.79
N HIS A 281 -2.11 -4.45 9.76
CA HIS A 281 -1.25 -5.63 9.89
C HIS A 281 -0.02 -5.52 8.98
N HIS A 282 1.04 -6.24 9.39
CA HIS A 282 2.25 -6.43 8.59
C HIS A 282 2.24 -7.86 8.03
N TYR A 283 2.09 -7.95 6.72
CA TYR A 283 2.10 -9.20 5.98
C TYR A 283 3.46 -9.43 5.33
N LYS A 284 4.17 -10.40 5.88
CA LYS A 284 5.45 -10.87 5.35
C LYS A 284 5.52 -12.39 5.38
N ARG A 285 6.26 -12.95 4.44
CA ARG A 285 6.61 -14.36 4.38
C ARG A 285 8.11 -14.49 4.51
N ASN A 286 8.55 -15.25 5.51
CA ASN A 286 9.95 -15.67 5.59
C ASN A 286 10.22 -16.69 4.49
N GLY A 287 11.37 -16.59 3.84
CA GLY A 287 11.72 -17.44 2.71
C GLY A 287 13.07 -17.06 2.13
N LEU A 288 13.48 -17.75 1.07
CA LEU A 288 14.70 -17.45 0.33
C LEU A 288 14.54 -16.13 -0.44
N GLY A 289 15.55 -15.27 -0.38
CA GLY A 289 15.64 -14.05 -1.15
C GLY A 289 15.34 -12.77 -0.36
N VAL A 290 15.63 -11.63 -0.98
CA VAL A 290 15.50 -10.30 -0.39
C VAL A 290 14.30 -9.60 -1.02
N PRO A 291 13.25 -9.28 -0.24
CA PRO A 291 12.13 -8.47 -0.72
C PRO A 291 12.57 -7.04 -1.09
N LEU A 292 12.00 -6.53 -2.16
CA LEU A 292 12.24 -5.22 -2.76
C LEU A 292 10.90 -4.52 -3.06
N VAL A 293 10.90 -3.20 -2.99
CA VAL A 293 9.91 -2.34 -3.65
C VAL A 293 10.59 -1.72 -4.86
N ILE A 294 10.17 -2.12 -6.05
CA ILE A 294 10.63 -1.51 -7.29
C ILE A 294 9.71 -0.36 -7.64
N VAL A 295 10.24 0.76 -8.13
CA VAL A 295 9.43 1.86 -8.68
C VAL A 295 9.66 1.95 -10.17
N ARG A 296 8.56 1.96 -10.92
CA ARG A 296 8.51 2.28 -12.34
C ARG A 296 8.02 3.71 -12.54
N ASN A 297 8.69 4.48 -13.40
CA ASN A 297 8.24 5.81 -13.79
C ASN A 297 7.32 5.74 -15.02
N ARG A 298 6.33 6.62 -15.08
CA ARG A 298 5.40 6.74 -16.20
C ARG A 298 6.13 6.93 -17.54
N ARG A 299 5.75 6.13 -18.53
CA ARG A 299 6.16 6.20 -19.94
C ARG A 299 5.11 6.96 -20.76
N PRO A 300 5.45 7.50 -21.94
CA PRO A 300 4.52 8.31 -22.75
C PRO A 300 3.22 7.61 -23.14
N ASP A 301 3.25 6.28 -23.31
CA ASP A 301 2.09 5.48 -23.70
C ASP A 301 1.22 5.06 -22.50
N ASP A 302 1.65 5.35 -21.27
CA ASP A 302 0.90 5.01 -20.06
C ASP A 302 -0.26 5.98 -19.85
N GLN A 303 -1.47 5.52 -20.13
CA GLN A 303 -2.67 6.33 -19.94
C GLN A 303 -3.24 6.26 -18.51
N PHE A 304 -3.15 5.09 -17.86
CA PHE A 304 -3.83 4.82 -16.58
C PHE A 304 -2.86 4.45 -15.44
N LEU A 305 -1.55 4.70 -15.59
CA LEU A 305 -0.58 4.44 -14.52
C LEU A 305 -0.15 5.73 -13.84
N PRO A 306 0.11 5.73 -12.51
CA PRO A 306 0.64 6.90 -11.81
C PRO A 306 2.07 7.24 -12.29
N VAL A 307 2.50 8.47 -12.02
CA VAL A 307 3.85 8.98 -12.36
C VAL A 307 4.94 8.05 -11.81
N ARG A 308 4.75 7.55 -10.59
CA ARG A 308 5.58 6.52 -9.97
C ARG A 308 4.71 5.33 -9.58
N THR A 309 4.95 4.18 -10.16
CA THR A 309 4.20 2.94 -9.90
C THR A 309 5.10 1.99 -9.11
N PRO A 310 4.97 1.93 -7.77
CA PRO A 310 5.70 0.95 -6.99
C PRO A 310 5.06 -0.44 -7.10
N PHE A 311 5.86 -1.50 -7.10
CA PHE A 311 5.41 -2.90 -7.08
C PHE A 311 6.40 -3.79 -6.31
N ASN A 312 5.95 -4.97 -5.87
CA ASN A 312 6.75 -5.90 -5.09
C ASN A 312 7.66 -6.74 -5.99
N ALA A 313 8.87 -7.04 -5.52
CA ALA A 313 9.74 -8.05 -6.13
C ALA A 313 10.57 -8.74 -5.04
N THR A 314 11.02 -9.97 -5.30
CA THR A 314 11.97 -10.67 -4.43
C THR A 314 13.18 -11.09 -5.23
N ALA A 315 14.37 -10.71 -4.75
CA ALA A 315 15.63 -11.02 -5.41
C ALA A 315 16.29 -12.25 -4.78
N VAL A 316 16.69 -13.22 -5.62
CA VAL A 316 17.45 -14.41 -5.26
C VAL A 316 18.71 -14.44 -6.13
N LEU A 317 19.89 -14.39 -5.51
CA LEU A 317 21.16 -14.53 -6.22
C LEU A 317 21.60 -15.99 -6.20
N ARG A 318 21.82 -16.57 -7.38
CA ARG A 318 22.43 -17.89 -7.59
C ARG A 318 23.84 -17.74 -8.14
N PRO A 319 24.89 -18.03 -7.37
CA PRO A 319 26.25 -18.15 -7.88
C PRO A 319 26.34 -19.21 -8.97
N LEU A 320 27.30 -19.08 -9.89
CA LEU A 320 27.67 -20.19 -10.77
C LEU A 320 28.34 -21.32 -9.95
N ASP A 321 28.19 -22.56 -10.43
CA ASP A 321 28.86 -23.72 -9.83
C ASP A 321 30.39 -23.52 -9.80
N VAL A 322 31.03 -24.08 -8.77
CA VAL A 322 32.48 -23.95 -8.53
C VAL A 322 33.29 -24.42 -9.74
N GLU A 323 32.89 -25.51 -10.38
CA GLU A 323 33.54 -26.06 -11.60
C GLU A 323 33.52 -25.06 -12.77
N VAL A 324 32.40 -24.35 -12.96
CA VAL A 324 32.23 -23.35 -14.02
C VAL A 324 32.97 -22.06 -13.68
N ARG A 325 33.07 -21.72 -12.38
CA ARG A 325 33.83 -20.56 -11.90
C ARG A 325 35.32 -20.74 -12.18
N ASP A 326 35.87 -21.93 -12.00
CA ASP A 326 37.29 -22.21 -12.26
C ASP A 326 37.61 -22.35 -13.76
N ASP A 327 36.69 -22.87 -14.60
CA ASP A 327 36.85 -22.83 -16.07
C ASP A 327 36.80 -21.40 -16.64
N CYS A 328 36.23 -20.44 -15.92
CA CYS A 328 36.29 -19.00 -16.25
C CYS A 328 37.61 -18.35 -15.81
N ALA A 329 38.59 -19.12 -15.34
CA ALA A 329 39.90 -18.66 -14.86
C ALA A 329 41.02 -18.87 -15.90
N ASP A 330 40.90 -18.32 -17.12
CA ASP A 330 42.07 -17.78 -17.83
C ASP A 330 41.65 -17.00 -19.09
N PRO A 331 42.17 -15.77 -19.29
CA PRO A 331 43.59 -15.63 -19.55
C PRO A 331 44.29 -14.63 -18.62
N ALA A 332 45.57 -14.89 -18.37
CA ALA A 332 46.54 -13.98 -17.76
C ALA A 332 46.24 -12.50 -18.08
N PRO A 333 46.04 -11.63 -17.06
CA PRO A 333 45.57 -10.28 -17.28
C PRO A 333 46.63 -9.48 -18.04
N ASN A 334 46.28 -9.04 -19.26
CA ASN A 334 46.95 -7.91 -19.86
C ASN A 334 46.45 -6.64 -19.11
N PRO A 335 47.32 -5.84 -18.48
CA PRO A 335 46.92 -4.63 -17.75
C PRO A 335 46.23 -3.57 -18.62
N GLU A 336 46.18 -3.74 -19.95
CA GLU A 336 45.47 -2.87 -20.89
C GLU A 336 44.04 -3.36 -21.23
N THR A 337 43.63 -4.57 -20.86
CA THR A 337 42.28 -5.12 -21.15
C THR A 337 41.48 -5.29 -19.87
N HIS A 338 40.36 -4.56 -19.75
CA HIS A 338 39.39 -4.81 -18.68
C HIS A 338 38.72 -6.17 -18.91
N VAL A 339 38.83 -7.09 -17.96
CA VAL A 339 38.17 -8.41 -18.02
C VAL A 339 36.84 -8.33 -17.30
N GLU A 340 35.76 -8.76 -17.98
CA GLU A 340 34.44 -8.97 -17.38
C GLU A 340 34.26 -10.48 -17.14
N ARG A 341 33.98 -10.88 -15.90
CA ARG A 341 33.78 -12.29 -15.52
C ARG A 341 32.35 -12.51 -15.04
N LEU A 342 31.61 -13.40 -15.69
CA LEU A 342 30.29 -13.83 -15.21
C LEU A 342 30.46 -14.67 -13.94
N VAL A 343 29.69 -14.39 -12.90
CA VAL A 343 29.82 -15.07 -11.59
C VAL A 343 28.51 -15.59 -11.00
N GLY A 344 27.37 -15.30 -11.63
CA GLY A 344 26.07 -15.77 -11.19
C GLY A 344 24.91 -15.00 -11.82
N THR A 345 23.71 -15.36 -11.38
CA THR A 345 22.45 -14.78 -11.84
C THR A 345 21.66 -14.24 -10.65
N LEU A 346 21.19 -12.99 -10.76
CA LEU A 346 20.23 -12.38 -9.86
C LEU A 346 18.82 -12.57 -10.44
N GLN A 347 18.07 -13.51 -9.89
CA GLN A 347 16.69 -13.78 -10.29
C GLN A 347 15.73 -12.91 -9.49
N LEU A 348 14.83 -12.21 -10.19
CA LEU A 348 13.76 -11.42 -9.62
C LEU A 348 12.45 -12.17 -9.83
N PHE A 349 11.74 -12.40 -8.74
CA PHE A 349 10.43 -13.05 -8.73
C PHE A 349 9.36 -12.07 -8.27
N ASN A 350 8.20 -12.11 -8.92
CA ASN A 350 7.00 -11.48 -8.38
C ASN A 350 6.44 -12.35 -7.24
N PRO A 351 6.44 -11.88 -5.98
CA PRO A 351 5.95 -12.67 -4.85
C PRO A 351 4.43 -12.92 -4.88
N ASP A 352 3.68 -12.23 -5.74
CA ASP A 352 2.25 -12.45 -5.94
C ASP A 352 1.96 -13.65 -6.85
N GLU A 353 2.92 -14.00 -7.73
CA GLU A 353 2.83 -15.14 -8.65
C GLU A 353 3.56 -16.38 -8.10
N PHE A 354 4.65 -16.17 -7.36
CA PHE A 354 5.51 -17.24 -6.86
C PHE A 354 5.43 -17.39 -5.33
N ASP A 355 4.98 -18.56 -4.89
CA ASP A 355 4.97 -18.93 -3.47
C ASP A 355 6.27 -19.62 -3.04
N ASP A 356 6.91 -20.35 -3.95
CA ASP A 356 8.08 -21.19 -3.74
C ASP A 356 9.08 -21.05 -4.90
N VAL A 357 10.33 -21.38 -4.64
CA VAL A 357 11.45 -21.42 -5.60
C VAL A 357 12.31 -22.66 -5.35
N ASP A 358 12.92 -23.19 -6.42
CA ASP A 358 13.79 -24.36 -6.34
C ASP A 358 15.10 -24.07 -5.59
N PHE A 359 15.41 -24.86 -4.57
CA PHE A 359 16.69 -24.80 -3.86
C PHE A 359 17.02 -26.19 -3.31
N ARG A 360 18.23 -26.72 -3.60
CA ARG A 360 18.66 -28.09 -3.26
C ARG A 360 17.68 -29.18 -3.76
N ASP A 361 17.22 -29.08 -4.99
CA ASP A 361 16.20 -29.97 -5.57
C ASP A 361 14.88 -30.03 -4.76
N CYS A 362 14.62 -29.02 -3.93
CA CYS A 362 13.44 -28.90 -3.09
C CYS A 362 12.75 -27.55 -3.32
N GLN A 363 11.43 -27.51 -3.12
CA GLN A 363 10.66 -26.27 -3.16
C GLN A 363 10.79 -25.52 -1.83
N THR A 364 11.40 -24.34 -1.86
CA THR A 364 11.62 -23.48 -0.70
C THR A 364 10.76 -22.24 -0.83
N LYS A 365 10.12 -21.82 0.28
CA LYS A 365 9.29 -20.60 0.28
C LYS A 365 10.08 -19.39 -0.20
N LEU A 366 9.50 -18.61 -1.11
CA LEU A 366 10.06 -17.34 -1.55
C LEU A 366 9.77 -16.25 -0.50
N ALA A 367 10.78 -15.44 -0.13
CA ALA A 367 10.56 -14.31 0.76
C ALA A 367 9.57 -13.30 0.15
N ALA A 368 8.74 -12.66 0.97
CA ALA A 368 7.83 -11.60 0.50
C ALA A 368 7.52 -10.62 1.63
N ASP A 369 7.25 -9.35 1.29
CA ASP A 369 6.73 -8.35 2.20
C ASP A 369 5.71 -7.46 1.46
N TRP A 370 4.44 -7.88 1.46
CA TRP A 370 3.36 -7.18 0.75
C TRP A 370 3.04 -5.82 1.38
N THR A 371 3.22 -5.70 2.69
CA THR A 371 2.99 -4.45 3.40
C THR A 371 4.02 -3.38 3.06
N ALA A 372 5.22 -3.78 2.62
CA ALA A 372 6.28 -2.85 2.22
C ALA A 372 5.85 -1.95 1.06
N LEU A 373 5.10 -2.46 0.08
CA LEU A 373 4.53 -1.67 -1.02
C LEU A 373 3.71 -0.49 -0.50
N PHE A 374 2.71 -0.76 0.34
CA PHE A 374 1.83 0.29 0.86
C PHE A 374 2.54 1.20 1.85
N ALA A 375 3.48 0.68 2.63
CA ALA A 375 4.33 1.50 3.50
C ALA A 375 5.22 2.45 2.69
N TYR A 376 5.75 1.99 1.55
CA TYR A 376 6.53 2.81 0.63
C TYR A 376 5.67 3.92 0.03
N MET A 377 4.48 3.59 -0.48
CA MET A 377 3.53 4.58 -1.03
C MET A 377 3.15 5.65 -0.01
N LEU A 378 2.89 5.27 1.25
CA LEU A 378 2.53 6.19 2.33
C LEU A 378 3.70 7.07 2.80
N SER A 379 4.95 6.59 2.66
CA SER A 379 6.16 7.35 3.02
C SER A 379 6.71 8.21 1.88
N HIS A 380 6.35 7.91 0.63
CA HIS A 380 6.74 8.65 -0.57
C HIS A 380 5.49 9.13 -1.33
N PRO A 381 4.67 9.99 -0.71
CA PRO A 381 3.35 10.23 -1.23
C PRO A 381 3.45 11.11 -2.49
N GLN A 382 2.72 10.74 -3.54
CA GLN A 382 2.76 11.42 -4.84
C GLN A 382 1.81 12.61 -4.86
N PRO A 383 2.18 13.77 -5.44
CA PRO A 383 1.31 14.95 -5.46
C PRO A 383 -0.05 14.70 -6.12
N GLU A 384 -0.09 13.90 -7.19
CA GLU A 384 -1.33 13.55 -7.90
C GLU A 384 -2.28 12.70 -7.04
N LEU A 385 -1.76 11.85 -6.13
CA LEU A 385 -2.55 10.95 -5.28
C LEU A 385 -2.92 11.54 -3.90
N GLN A 386 -2.60 12.82 -3.68
CA GLN A 386 -2.79 13.52 -2.40
C GLN A 386 -3.75 14.72 -2.50
N ARG A 387 -4.07 15.18 -3.70
CA ARG A 387 -4.82 16.43 -3.87
C ARG A 387 -6.30 16.21 -3.62
N ALA A 388 -6.83 16.85 -2.59
CA ALA A 388 -8.27 16.93 -2.35
C ALA A 388 -8.98 17.98 -3.23
N SER A 389 -8.24 18.99 -3.73
CA SER A 389 -8.77 20.18 -4.43
C SER A 389 -7.76 20.77 -5.44
N HIS A 390 -8.25 21.58 -6.38
CA HIS A 390 -7.45 22.33 -7.36
C HIS A 390 -6.78 23.59 -6.74
N HIS A 391 -5.64 23.45 -6.08
CA HIS A 391 -4.84 24.62 -5.68
C HIS A 391 -3.49 24.70 -6.40
N GLY A 392 -3.34 25.78 -7.19
CA GLY A 392 -2.08 26.47 -7.46
C GLY A 392 -0.97 25.67 -8.13
N LEU A 393 -1.06 25.47 -9.45
CA LEU A 393 0.05 25.46 -10.44
C LEU A 393 -0.52 25.29 -11.85
N ALA A 394 0.19 25.80 -12.85
CA ALA A 394 -0.27 26.08 -14.23
C ALA A 394 -0.53 24.86 -15.15
N GLU A 395 -0.63 23.64 -14.63
CA GLU A 395 -0.97 22.43 -15.41
C GLU A 395 -1.81 21.50 -14.50
N PRO A 396 -3.10 21.27 -14.79
CA PRO A 396 -3.89 20.30 -14.04
C PRO A 396 -3.47 18.88 -14.47
N GLU A 397 -2.52 18.27 -13.74
CA GLU A 397 -2.39 16.80 -13.79
C GLU A 397 -3.74 16.20 -13.36
N PRO A 398 -4.40 15.41 -14.23
CA PRO A 398 -5.84 15.31 -14.21
C PRO A 398 -6.30 14.42 -13.06
N ALA A 399 -7.41 14.82 -12.47
CA ALA A 399 -8.38 13.88 -11.94
C ALA A 399 -8.50 12.67 -12.89
N GLY A 400 -8.30 11.47 -12.37
CA GLY A 400 -8.06 10.31 -13.20
C GLY A 400 -8.28 9.01 -12.47
N LEU A 401 -8.80 8.05 -13.22
CA LEU A 401 -8.69 6.63 -12.92
C LEU A 401 -7.22 6.23 -13.10
N PHE A 402 -6.68 5.51 -12.13
CA PHE A 402 -5.38 4.88 -12.26
C PHE A 402 -5.38 3.47 -11.69
N MET A 403 -4.54 2.63 -12.26
CA MET A 403 -4.34 1.24 -11.89
C MET A 403 -3.06 1.14 -11.07
N LEU A 404 -3.05 0.31 -10.02
CA LEU A 404 -1.83 0.04 -9.25
C LEU A 404 -0.82 -0.77 -10.07
N GLU A 405 -1.33 -1.63 -10.96
CA GLU A 405 -0.58 -2.41 -11.94
C GLU A 405 -1.36 -2.42 -13.26
N PRO A 406 -0.73 -2.69 -14.42
CA PRO A 406 -1.42 -2.82 -15.68
C PRO A 406 -2.40 -3.98 -15.59
N HIS A 407 -3.54 -3.84 -16.28
CA HIS A 407 -4.56 -4.88 -16.28
C HIS A 407 -3.99 -6.23 -16.73
N GLN A 408 -4.26 -7.28 -15.95
CA GLN A 408 -3.89 -8.66 -16.28
C GLN A 408 -5.14 -9.47 -16.61
N PRO A 409 -5.16 -10.19 -17.76
CA PRO A 409 -6.34 -10.96 -18.15
C PRO A 409 -6.81 -11.94 -17.07
N GLY A 410 -8.11 -11.93 -16.79
CA GLY A 410 -8.72 -12.77 -15.77
C GLY A 410 -8.73 -12.17 -14.35
N ARG A 411 -8.15 -10.97 -14.14
CA ARG A 411 -8.24 -10.24 -12.87
C ARG A 411 -9.38 -9.23 -12.90
N ILE A 412 -10.24 -9.32 -11.89
CA ILE A 412 -11.43 -8.47 -11.74
C ILE A 412 -11.00 -7.12 -11.16
N PRO A 413 -11.35 -5.97 -11.78
CA PRO A 413 -11.07 -4.67 -11.20
C PRO A 413 -11.92 -4.38 -9.96
N ILE A 414 -11.25 -3.98 -8.87
CA ILE A 414 -11.86 -3.30 -7.72
C ILE A 414 -11.58 -1.80 -7.88
N VAL A 415 -12.63 -1.01 -8.09
CA VAL A 415 -12.53 0.44 -8.28
C VAL A 415 -12.82 1.16 -6.97
N PHE A 416 -11.78 1.73 -6.36
CA PHE A 416 -11.91 2.53 -5.13
C PHE A 416 -12.24 3.99 -5.43
N VAL A 417 -13.32 4.49 -4.83
CA VAL A 417 -13.79 5.87 -4.98
C VAL A 417 -13.82 6.57 -3.62
N HIS A 418 -12.89 7.50 -3.39
CA HIS A 418 -12.79 8.22 -2.11
C HIS A 418 -13.92 9.27 -1.93
N GLY A 419 -14.10 9.76 -0.70
CA GLY A 419 -15.08 10.80 -0.36
C GLY A 419 -14.57 12.25 -0.49
N LEU A 420 -15.38 13.18 0.01
CA LEU A 420 -15.09 14.62 0.06
C LEU A 420 -13.82 14.93 0.87
N LEU A 421 -12.96 15.83 0.37
CA LEU A 421 -11.70 16.23 0.99
C LEU A 421 -10.75 15.06 1.32
N SER A 422 -10.87 13.96 0.58
CA SER A 422 -10.07 12.74 0.71
C SER A 422 -9.23 12.52 -0.54
N ALA A 423 -8.45 11.44 -0.55
CA ALA A 423 -7.65 11.01 -1.68
C ALA A 423 -7.44 9.48 -1.67
N PRO A 424 -6.96 8.88 -2.77
CA PRO A 424 -6.83 7.44 -2.92
C PRO A 424 -5.99 6.74 -1.83
N TYR A 425 -4.97 7.40 -1.27
CA TYR A 425 -4.14 6.79 -0.21
C TYR A 425 -4.95 6.37 1.02
N THR A 426 -6.16 6.90 1.21
CA THR A 426 -7.04 6.50 2.32
C THR A 426 -7.46 5.03 2.27
N TRP A 427 -7.35 4.39 1.10
CA TRP A 427 -7.59 2.97 0.90
C TRP A 427 -6.40 2.08 1.22
N ALA A 428 -5.22 2.62 1.54
CA ALA A 428 -3.99 1.84 1.74
C ALA A 428 -4.14 0.72 2.80
N ALA A 429 -4.91 0.95 3.87
CA ALA A 429 -5.21 -0.08 4.85
C ALA A 429 -5.98 -1.24 4.23
N MET A 430 -7.08 -0.95 3.51
CA MET A 430 -7.88 -1.97 2.84
C MET A 430 -7.10 -2.68 1.72
N ALA A 431 -6.35 -1.93 0.90
CA ALA A 431 -5.52 -2.48 -0.16
C ALA A 431 -4.44 -3.44 0.38
N ASN A 432 -3.81 -3.10 1.52
CA ASN A 432 -2.86 -3.99 2.22
C ASN A 432 -3.49 -5.31 2.64
N GLU A 433 -4.72 -5.27 3.20
CA GLU A 433 -5.44 -6.48 3.56
C GLU A 433 -5.95 -7.24 2.33
N LEU A 434 -6.19 -6.60 1.18
CA LEU A 434 -6.57 -7.33 -0.04
C LEU A 434 -5.38 -8.04 -0.68
N TYR A 435 -4.26 -7.34 -0.83
CA TYR A 435 -3.03 -7.89 -1.44
C TYR A 435 -2.47 -9.06 -0.64
N ALA A 436 -2.58 -9.02 0.69
CA ALA A 436 -2.01 -10.05 1.54
C ALA A 436 -2.75 -11.40 1.52
N PHE A 437 -3.96 -11.48 0.93
CA PHE A 437 -4.76 -12.70 0.95
C PHE A 437 -4.76 -13.34 -0.46
N PRO A 438 -4.07 -14.49 -0.65
CA PRO A 438 -3.88 -15.11 -1.96
C PRO A 438 -5.15 -15.43 -2.73
N GLU A 439 -6.23 -15.76 -2.03
CA GLU A 439 -7.52 -16.04 -2.65
C GLU A 439 -8.11 -14.79 -3.34
N LEU A 440 -7.76 -13.59 -2.87
CA LEU A 440 -8.25 -12.32 -3.43
C LEU A 440 -7.23 -11.69 -4.38
N HIS A 441 -5.95 -11.58 -4.01
CA HIS A 441 -4.98 -10.90 -4.87
C HIS A 441 -4.75 -11.58 -6.21
N LYS A 442 -4.96 -12.91 -6.30
CA LYS A 442 -4.85 -13.65 -7.58
C LYS A 442 -6.10 -13.47 -8.47
N ARG A 443 -7.21 -12.99 -7.91
CA ARG A 443 -8.51 -12.80 -8.59
C ARG A 443 -8.79 -11.35 -8.91
N TYR A 444 -8.22 -10.42 -8.15
CA TYR A 444 -8.55 -9.01 -8.20
C TYR A 444 -7.34 -8.14 -8.49
N GLU A 445 -7.59 -7.01 -9.12
CA GLU A 445 -6.64 -5.91 -9.26
C GLU A 445 -7.25 -4.61 -8.75
N ILE A 446 -6.39 -3.70 -8.27
CA ILE A 446 -6.85 -2.47 -7.63
C ILE A 446 -6.74 -1.29 -8.58
N TRP A 447 -7.88 -0.67 -8.84
CA TRP A 447 -7.99 0.63 -9.51
C TRP A 447 -8.47 1.66 -8.49
N ALA A 448 -8.05 2.90 -8.66
CA ALA A 448 -8.49 3.98 -7.80
C ALA A 448 -8.78 5.25 -8.62
N PHE A 449 -9.77 6.00 -8.17
CA PHE A 449 -10.19 7.22 -8.82
C PHE A 449 -9.83 8.44 -7.98
N GLN A 450 -8.99 9.31 -8.54
CA GLN A 450 -8.67 10.62 -7.98
C GLN A 450 -9.52 11.67 -8.68
N TYR A 451 -10.24 12.50 -7.92
CA TYR A 451 -11.09 13.54 -8.51
C TYR A 451 -11.21 14.78 -7.63
N PRO A 452 -11.56 15.95 -8.19
CA PRO A 452 -11.66 17.17 -7.41
C PRO A 452 -12.96 17.12 -6.60
N THR A 453 -12.85 17.33 -5.30
CA THR A 453 -14.00 17.20 -4.40
C THR A 453 -14.77 18.51 -4.23
N ASP A 454 -14.29 19.61 -4.82
CA ASP A 454 -14.90 20.94 -4.81
C ASP A 454 -15.85 21.21 -6.00
N GLU A 455 -15.77 20.39 -7.05
CA GLU A 455 -16.71 20.39 -8.18
C GLU A 455 -17.92 19.50 -7.90
N PRO A 456 -19.10 19.71 -8.54
CA PRO A 456 -20.24 18.83 -8.36
C PRO A 456 -19.92 17.40 -8.81
N PHE A 457 -20.06 16.43 -7.90
CA PHE A 457 -19.65 15.04 -8.12
C PHE A 457 -20.34 14.33 -9.29
N LEU A 458 -21.45 14.86 -9.83
CA LEU A 458 -22.05 14.40 -11.09
C LEU A 458 -21.06 14.47 -12.25
N GLU A 459 -20.24 15.52 -12.30
CA GLU A 459 -19.21 15.69 -13.33
C GLU A 459 -18.06 14.70 -13.12
N SER A 460 -17.66 14.49 -11.86
CA SER A 460 -16.66 13.47 -11.50
C SER A 460 -17.12 12.07 -11.88
N ALA A 461 -18.40 11.74 -11.66
CA ALA A 461 -19.00 10.48 -12.11
C ALA A 461 -18.99 10.36 -13.65
N ALA A 462 -19.29 11.45 -14.36
CA ALA A 462 -19.23 11.46 -15.82
C ALA A 462 -17.79 11.27 -16.36
N VAL A 463 -16.79 11.84 -15.69
CA VAL A 463 -15.36 11.60 -16.00
C VAL A 463 -15.02 10.14 -15.76
N LEU A 464 -15.40 9.58 -14.60
CA LEU A 464 -15.11 8.20 -14.25
C LEU A 464 -15.73 7.21 -15.24
N ARG A 465 -17.01 7.38 -15.62
CA ARG A 465 -17.65 6.53 -16.65
C ARG A 465 -16.84 6.51 -17.94
N ARG A 466 -16.44 7.68 -18.46
CA ARG A 466 -15.63 7.77 -19.69
C ARG A 466 -14.24 7.13 -19.54
N GLN A 467 -13.60 7.30 -18.39
CA GLN A 467 -12.27 6.74 -18.15
C GLN A 467 -12.31 5.24 -17.94
N LEU A 468 -13.36 4.70 -17.30
CA LEU A 468 -13.58 3.26 -17.22
C LEU A 468 -13.85 2.67 -18.61
N ASP A 469 -14.66 3.30 -19.45
CA ASP A 469 -14.88 2.83 -20.83
C ASP A 469 -13.57 2.82 -21.63
N GLY A 470 -12.77 3.88 -21.49
CA GLY A 470 -11.44 3.94 -22.09
C GLY A 470 -10.52 2.85 -21.57
N ALA A 471 -10.48 2.63 -20.25
CA ALA A 471 -9.64 1.62 -19.61
C ALA A 471 -10.03 0.21 -20.06
N VAL A 472 -11.33 -0.14 -20.05
CA VAL A 472 -11.82 -1.44 -20.53
C VAL A 472 -11.46 -1.65 -21.99
N HIS A 473 -11.69 -0.66 -22.86
CA HIS A 473 -11.40 -0.78 -24.28
C HIS A 473 -9.89 -0.88 -24.57
N CYS A 474 -9.06 -0.18 -23.82
CA CYS A 474 -7.60 -0.26 -23.93
C CYS A 474 -7.06 -1.61 -23.42
N SER A 475 -7.60 -2.11 -22.32
CA SER A 475 -7.17 -3.37 -21.68
C SER A 475 -7.63 -4.61 -22.42
N ASP A 476 -8.85 -4.59 -22.98
CA ASP A 476 -9.40 -5.70 -23.77
C ASP A 476 -10.10 -5.20 -25.05
N PRO A 477 -9.32 -4.84 -26.09
CA PRO A 477 -9.87 -4.34 -27.35
C PRO A 477 -10.77 -5.35 -28.08
N LYS A 478 -10.69 -6.65 -27.72
CA LYS A 478 -11.42 -7.74 -28.37
C LYS A 478 -12.68 -8.16 -27.60
N GLY A 479 -12.87 -7.72 -26.36
CA GLY A 479 -14.01 -8.10 -25.52
C GLY A 479 -13.99 -9.59 -25.17
N THR A 480 -12.82 -10.13 -24.86
CA THR A 480 -12.60 -11.55 -24.54
C THR A 480 -12.29 -11.84 -23.08
N ASP A 481 -12.00 -10.81 -22.27
CA ASP A 481 -11.76 -10.98 -20.84
C ASP A 481 -13.05 -10.80 -20.02
N PRO A 482 -13.66 -11.90 -19.53
CA PRO A 482 -14.86 -11.80 -18.71
C PRO A 482 -14.60 -11.11 -17.35
N ALA A 483 -13.36 -11.02 -16.86
CA ALA A 483 -13.10 -10.40 -15.57
C ALA A 483 -13.37 -8.88 -15.59
N LEU A 484 -13.11 -8.22 -16.72
CA LEU A 484 -13.42 -6.81 -16.91
C LEU A 484 -14.93 -6.53 -16.90
N ASP A 485 -15.77 -7.51 -17.24
CA ASP A 485 -17.24 -7.41 -17.21
C ASP A 485 -17.85 -7.61 -15.81
N ASN A 486 -17.01 -7.80 -14.79
CA ASN A 486 -17.42 -8.15 -13.43
C ASN A 486 -16.85 -7.21 -12.36
N MET A 487 -16.65 -5.93 -12.67
CA MET A 487 -16.04 -4.97 -11.76
C MET A 487 -16.85 -4.78 -10.47
N VAL A 488 -16.10 -4.53 -9.38
CA VAL A 488 -16.63 -4.15 -8.07
C VAL A 488 -16.26 -2.70 -7.77
N VAL A 489 -17.22 -1.87 -7.40
CA VAL A 489 -16.97 -0.46 -7.06
C VAL A 489 -17.18 -0.24 -5.57
N VAL A 490 -16.15 0.22 -4.87
CA VAL A 490 -16.20 0.49 -3.42
C VAL A 490 -16.09 2.00 -3.19
N GLY A 491 -17.17 2.60 -2.71
CA GLY A 491 -17.28 4.04 -2.51
C GLY A 491 -17.37 4.43 -1.05
N HIS A 492 -16.48 5.31 -0.58
CA HIS A 492 -16.56 5.90 0.76
C HIS A 492 -17.24 7.27 0.73
N SER A 493 -18.19 7.49 1.64
CA SER A 493 -18.89 8.77 1.78
C SER A 493 -19.49 9.22 0.44
N MET A 494 -19.18 10.44 -0.01
CA MET A 494 -19.54 10.96 -1.33
C MET A 494 -19.13 10.05 -2.49
N GLY A 495 -18.03 9.29 -2.35
CA GLY A 495 -17.59 8.33 -3.36
C GLY A 495 -18.59 7.21 -3.61
N GLY A 496 -19.42 6.86 -2.61
CA GLY A 496 -20.52 5.91 -2.81
C GLY A 496 -21.67 6.48 -3.64
N LEU A 497 -21.91 7.80 -3.59
CA LEU A 497 -22.86 8.43 -4.52
C LEU A 497 -22.35 8.35 -5.95
N ILE A 498 -21.05 8.59 -6.17
CA ILE A 498 -20.41 8.40 -7.48
C ILE A 498 -20.55 6.95 -7.94
N ALA A 499 -20.29 5.98 -7.05
CA ALA A 499 -20.43 4.56 -7.35
C ALA A 499 -21.87 4.19 -7.78
N LYS A 500 -22.89 4.71 -7.08
CA LYS A 500 -24.30 4.53 -7.49
C LYS A 500 -24.58 5.08 -8.89
N LEU A 501 -23.98 6.22 -9.26
CA LEU A 501 -24.12 6.81 -10.60
C LEU A 501 -23.38 6.04 -11.71
N LEU A 502 -22.58 5.03 -11.37
CA LEU A 502 -22.04 4.06 -12.33
C LEU A 502 -22.99 2.88 -12.52
N ALA A 503 -23.81 2.56 -11.53
CA ALA A 503 -24.66 1.36 -11.51
C ALA A 503 -26.14 1.62 -11.82
N ALA A 504 -26.57 2.88 -11.90
CA ALA A 504 -27.95 3.26 -12.12
C ALA A 504 -28.19 3.95 -13.46
N ASP A 505 -29.39 3.77 -14.01
CA ASP A 505 -29.86 4.54 -15.17
C ASP A 505 -30.47 5.87 -14.71
N SER A 506 -29.98 7.00 -15.24
CA SER A 506 -30.51 8.31 -14.82
C SER A 506 -31.87 8.63 -15.44
N GLY A 507 -32.15 8.06 -16.62
CA GLY A 507 -33.27 8.45 -17.46
C GLY A 507 -33.39 9.97 -17.55
N ASN A 508 -34.56 10.50 -17.18
CA ASN A 508 -34.79 11.95 -17.05
C ASN A 508 -34.89 12.40 -15.57
N THR A 509 -34.74 11.48 -14.61
CA THR A 509 -35.05 11.71 -13.19
C THR A 509 -34.20 12.83 -12.60
N LEU A 510 -32.87 12.79 -12.83
CA LEU A 510 -31.96 13.82 -12.29
C LEU A 510 -32.22 15.20 -12.91
N TRP A 511 -32.48 15.25 -14.22
CA TRP A 511 -32.76 16.50 -14.91
C TRP A 511 -34.07 17.15 -14.45
N GLN A 512 -35.12 16.35 -14.21
CA GLN A 512 -36.38 16.84 -13.64
C GLN A 512 -36.22 17.44 -12.24
N HIS A 513 -35.19 17.02 -11.50
CA HIS A 513 -34.82 17.58 -10.19
C HIS A 513 -33.92 18.83 -10.30
N ALA A 514 -33.35 19.11 -11.47
CA ALA A 514 -32.51 20.28 -11.72
C ALA A 514 -33.22 21.40 -12.51
N ALA A 515 -34.15 21.06 -13.41
CA ALA A 515 -34.80 21.98 -14.34
C ALA A 515 -36.32 21.73 -14.47
N PHE A 516 -37.02 22.72 -15.02
CA PHE A 516 -38.45 22.69 -15.34
C PHE A 516 -38.73 22.45 -16.83
N VAL A 517 -37.71 22.56 -17.69
CA VAL A 517 -37.80 22.41 -19.15
C VAL A 517 -36.89 21.27 -19.63
N PRO A 518 -37.16 20.66 -20.79
CA PRO A 518 -36.24 19.72 -21.44
C PRO A 518 -34.86 20.33 -21.71
N ILE A 519 -33.80 19.52 -21.72
CA ILE A 519 -32.42 20.01 -21.95
C ILE A 519 -32.25 20.59 -23.36
N GLU A 520 -33.06 20.14 -24.32
CA GLU A 520 -33.08 20.63 -25.69
C GLU A 520 -33.49 22.10 -25.79
N GLU A 521 -34.36 22.55 -24.87
CA GLU A 521 -34.84 23.93 -24.79
C GLU A 521 -33.85 24.88 -24.08
N VAL A 522 -32.85 24.33 -23.37
CA VAL A 522 -31.85 25.14 -22.66
C VAL A 522 -30.87 25.77 -23.66
N VAL A 523 -30.89 27.09 -23.74
CA VAL A 523 -29.94 27.90 -24.51
C VAL A 523 -28.60 27.95 -23.76
N ALA A 524 -27.62 27.18 -24.22
CA ALA A 524 -26.28 27.16 -23.64
C ALA A 524 -25.21 26.95 -24.72
N PRO A 525 -23.96 27.41 -24.51
CA PRO A 525 -22.82 27.03 -25.34
C PRO A 525 -22.68 25.50 -25.47
N LYS A 526 -22.16 25.04 -26.60
CA LYS A 526 -22.06 23.61 -26.93
C LYS A 526 -21.29 22.80 -25.88
N ASP A 527 -20.20 23.35 -25.36
CA ASP A 527 -19.39 22.75 -24.30
C ASP A 527 -20.19 22.56 -23.00
N ILE A 528 -20.98 23.56 -22.61
CA ILE A 528 -21.83 23.50 -21.42
C ILE A 528 -22.97 22.49 -21.62
N ARG A 529 -23.63 22.49 -22.79
CA ARG A 529 -24.68 21.52 -23.08
C ARG A 529 -24.16 20.08 -23.02
N ILE A 530 -22.95 19.82 -23.55
CA ILE A 530 -22.32 18.49 -23.47
C ILE A 530 -22.04 18.11 -22.01
N ARG A 531 -21.49 19.02 -21.19
CA ARG A 531 -21.28 18.75 -19.75
C ARG A 531 -22.58 18.42 -19.02
N LEU A 532 -23.63 19.20 -19.24
CA LEU A 532 -24.94 18.93 -18.65
C LEU A 532 -25.50 17.58 -19.10
N GLN A 533 -25.39 17.25 -20.40
CA GLN A 533 -25.82 15.96 -20.92
C GLN A 533 -25.08 14.81 -20.23
N GLN A 534 -23.75 14.86 -20.18
CA GLN A 534 -22.92 13.82 -19.58
C GLN A 534 -23.14 13.64 -18.07
N SER A 535 -23.52 14.71 -17.37
CA SER A 535 -23.76 14.70 -15.92
C SER A 535 -25.17 14.23 -15.54
N PHE A 536 -26.19 14.54 -16.35
CA PHE A 536 -27.59 14.28 -16.01
C PHE A 536 -28.23 13.11 -16.79
N PHE A 537 -27.63 12.69 -17.91
CA PHE A 537 -28.16 11.66 -18.80
C PHE A 537 -27.11 10.58 -19.04
N PHE A 538 -27.28 9.43 -18.40
CA PHE A 538 -26.38 8.28 -18.49
C PHE A 538 -27.14 6.98 -18.21
N SER A 539 -26.52 5.88 -18.62
CA SER A 539 -26.96 4.53 -18.29
C SER A 539 -25.97 3.85 -17.36
N ALA A 540 -26.44 2.80 -16.67
CA ALA A 540 -25.58 1.94 -15.87
C ALA A 540 -24.46 1.35 -16.73
N MET A 541 -23.25 1.27 -16.17
CA MET A 541 -22.10 0.68 -16.82
C MET A 541 -22.28 -0.84 -16.83
N PRO A 542 -22.27 -1.49 -18.01
CA PRO A 542 -22.66 -2.90 -18.13
C PRO A 542 -21.72 -3.86 -17.39
N TYR A 543 -20.47 -3.44 -17.16
CA TYR A 543 -19.42 -4.22 -16.51
C TYR A 543 -19.31 -4.01 -15.00
N VAL A 544 -20.09 -3.10 -14.40
CA VAL A 544 -20.16 -2.98 -12.93
C VAL A 544 -21.22 -3.95 -12.42
N LYS A 545 -20.83 -4.88 -11.54
CA LYS A 545 -21.71 -5.94 -11.00
C LYS A 545 -21.94 -5.84 -9.51
N GLU A 546 -21.05 -5.15 -8.79
CA GLU A 546 -21.13 -4.99 -7.35
C GLU A 546 -20.84 -3.55 -6.94
N VAL A 547 -21.63 -3.02 -6.02
CA VAL A 547 -21.40 -1.69 -5.43
C VAL A 547 -21.44 -1.77 -3.91
N VAL A 548 -20.35 -1.33 -3.27
CA VAL A 548 -20.24 -1.28 -1.81
C VAL A 548 -20.19 0.16 -1.33
N TYR A 549 -21.21 0.55 -0.57
CA TYR A 549 -21.36 1.87 0.05
C TYR A 549 -20.78 1.86 1.45
N ILE A 550 -19.77 2.70 1.72
CA ILE A 550 -19.17 2.86 3.05
C ILE A 550 -19.48 4.26 3.57
N ALA A 551 -20.38 4.37 4.56
CA ALA A 551 -20.86 5.65 5.11
C ALA A 551 -21.38 6.65 4.06
N THR A 552 -22.07 6.16 3.03
CA THR A 552 -22.56 7.00 1.93
C THR A 552 -23.80 7.81 2.35
N PRO A 553 -23.81 9.14 2.21
CA PRO A 553 -24.95 9.97 2.61
C PRO A 553 -26.05 9.99 1.54
N HIS A 554 -26.80 8.89 1.38
CA HIS A 554 -27.86 8.77 0.36
C HIS A 554 -28.98 9.80 0.53
N GLU A 555 -29.34 10.18 1.77
CA GLU A 555 -30.29 11.27 2.06
C GLU A 555 -29.59 12.59 2.49
N GLY A 556 -28.26 12.68 2.31
CA GLY A 556 -27.47 13.87 2.64
C GLY A 556 -27.05 13.96 4.11
N SER A 557 -26.32 15.00 4.46
CA SER A 557 -25.85 15.23 5.83
C SER A 557 -25.94 16.70 6.25
N SER A 558 -26.46 16.94 7.44
CA SER A 558 -26.45 18.27 8.08
C SER A 558 -25.03 18.79 8.33
N TRP A 559 -24.04 17.90 8.37
CA TRP A 559 -22.61 18.22 8.52
C TRP A 559 -22.01 18.86 7.26
N ALA A 560 -22.60 18.68 6.08
CA ALA A 560 -22.14 19.29 4.82
C ALA A 560 -22.02 20.83 4.96
N ARG A 561 -22.99 21.46 5.64
CA ARG A 561 -23.00 22.91 5.96
C ARG A 561 -21.84 23.35 6.85
N ARG A 562 -21.31 22.44 7.68
CA ARG A 562 -20.20 22.72 8.59
C ARG A 562 -18.84 22.52 7.93
N CYS A 563 -18.71 21.56 7.01
CA CYS A 563 -17.57 21.43 6.10
C CYS A 563 -17.40 22.67 5.20
N LEU A 564 -18.49 23.36 4.86
CA LEU A 564 -18.47 24.63 4.11
C LEU A 564 -17.51 25.67 4.72
N GLY A 565 -17.38 25.73 6.05
CA GLY A 565 -16.46 26.67 6.74
C GLY A 565 -14.97 26.31 6.63
N GLN A 566 -14.63 25.05 6.35
CA GLN A 566 -13.27 24.60 6.03
C GLN A 566 -12.98 24.72 4.52
N ALA A 567 -14.00 24.50 3.68
CA ALA A 567 -13.89 24.62 2.23
C ALA A 567 -13.81 26.08 1.76
N THR A 568 -14.30 27.07 2.51
CA THR A 568 -14.23 28.50 2.11
C THR A 568 -12.81 29.04 1.95
N SER A 569 -11.79 28.41 2.54
CA SER A 569 -10.39 28.79 2.28
C SER A 569 -9.83 28.19 0.98
N MET A 570 -10.57 27.26 0.34
CA MET A 570 -10.05 26.39 -0.72
C MET A 570 -10.43 26.80 -2.15
N VAL A 571 -11.14 27.90 -2.33
CA VAL A 571 -11.84 28.13 -3.61
C VAL A 571 -11.77 29.60 -4.00
N ILE A 572 -10.59 30.06 -4.43
CA ILE A 572 -10.37 31.48 -4.80
C ILE A 572 -9.99 31.64 -6.28
N GLU A 573 -9.38 30.64 -6.92
CA GLU A 573 -9.08 30.68 -8.36
C GLU A 573 -9.91 29.63 -9.13
N GLY A 574 -10.77 30.09 -10.04
CA GLY A 574 -11.66 29.24 -10.85
C GLY A 574 -13.16 29.44 -10.59
N ILE A 575 -13.55 29.89 -9.38
CA ILE A 575 -14.96 30.24 -9.08
C ILE A 575 -15.46 31.33 -10.02
N GLU A 576 -14.73 32.45 -10.13
CA GLU A 576 -15.25 33.65 -10.79
C GLU A 576 -15.61 33.40 -12.27
N HIS A 577 -14.81 32.61 -12.98
CA HIS A 577 -15.07 32.24 -14.36
C HIS A 577 -16.25 31.26 -14.49
N ARG A 578 -16.32 30.26 -13.59
CA ARG A 578 -17.41 29.27 -13.56
C ARG A 578 -18.74 29.92 -13.23
N GLU A 579 -18.77 30.83 -12.26
CA GLU A 579 -19.95 31.61 -11.89
C GLU A 579 -20.39 32.55 -13.01
N THR A 580 -19.44 33.15 -13.75
CA THR A 580 -19.78 34.03 -14.88
C THR A 580 -20.46 33.26 -16.00
N LYS A 581 -19.86 32.16 -16.49
CA LYS A 581 -20.48 31.30 -17.51
C LYS A 581 -21.84 30.74 -17.08
N HIS A 582 -21.94 30.31 -15.82
CA HIS A 582 -23.20 29.80 -15.29
C HIS A 582 -24.30 30.86 -15.27
N ARG A 583 -23.97 32.08 -14.83
CA ARG A 583 -24.90 33.21 -14.83
C ARG A 583 -25.35 33.59 -16.23
N GLU A 584 -24.49 33.52 -17.23
CA GLU A 584 -24.87 33.71 -18.64
C GLU A 584 -25.93 32.68 -19.08
N VAL A 585 -25.71 31.40 -18.76
CA VAL A 585 -26.67 30.33 -19.07
C VAL A 585 -27.98 30.52 -18.31
N VAL A 586 -27.94 30.84 -17.02
CA VAL A 586 -29.17 31.09 -16.23
C VAL A 586 -29.94 32.31 -16.78
N ASN A 587 -29.25 33.40 -17.11
CA ASN A 587 -29.87 34.61 -17.66
C ASN A 587 -30.48 34.40 -19.05
N ALA A 588 -29.87 33.54 -19.87
CA ALA A 588 -30.40 33.16 -21.19
C ALA A 588 -31.65 32.26 -21.08
N ASN A 589 -31.93 31.68 -19.91
CA ASN A 589 -33.03 30.74 -19.68
C ASN A 589 -33.87 31.14 -18.45
N PRO A 590 -34.57 32.29 -18.49
CA PRO A 590 -35.36 32.77 -17.36
C PRO A 590 -36.50 31.79 -17.06
N ALA A 591 -36.42 31.13 -15.90
CA ALA A 591 -37.32 30.07 -15.41
C ALA A 591 -37.06 28.62 -15.87
N ALA A 592 -35.95 28.33 -16.53
CA ALA A 592 -35.62 26.94 -16.87
C ALA A 592 -35.14 26.12 -15.66
N PHE A 593 -34.40 26.72 -14.74
CA PHE A 593 -33.71 26.00 -13.66
C PHE A 593 -34.41 26.13 -12.31
N ARG A 594 -34.36 25.05 -11.53
CA ARG A 594 -34.77 25.04 -10.11
C ARG A 594 -33.74 25.78 -9.26
N GLU A 595 -34.13 26.15 -8.04
CA GLU A 595 -33.35 27.03 -7.17
C GLU A 595 -31.89 26.62 -7.01
N GLU A 596 -31.64 25.33 -6.80
CA GLU A 596 -30.31 24.76 -6.59
C GLU A 596 -29.36 25.04 -7.76
N LEU A 597 -29.83 24.92 -9.01
CA LEU A 597 -29.06 25.20 -10.22
C LEU A 597 -29.23 26.64 -10.72
N ARG A 598 -30.21 27.39 -10.23
CA ARG A 598 -30.47 28.78 -10.64
C ARG A 598 -29.58 29.78 -9.90
N ARG A 599 -29.26 29.50 -8.63
CA ARG A 599 -28.58 30.46 -7.74
C ARG A 599 -27.09 30.61 -8.09
N ARG A 600 -26.41 29.48 -8.25
CA ARG A 600 -24.98 29.37 -8.55
C ARG A 600 -24.67 27.94 -9.02
N PRO A 601 -23.50 27.67 -9.62
CA PRO A 601 -23.05 26.31 -9.84
C PRO A 601 -23.01 25.57 -8.48
N PRO A 602 -23.75 24.46 -8.31
CA PRO A 602 -23.68 23.69 -7.08
C PRO A 602 -22.29 23.06 -6.95
N THR A 603 -21.73 23.05 -5.75
CA THR A 603 -20.55 22.25 -5.42
C THR A 603 -20.97 20.88 -4.91
N SER A 604 -20.02 19.94 -4.81
CA SER A 604 -20.28 18.68 -4.12
C SER A 604 -20.84 18.86 -2.71
N ILE A 605 -20.43 19.91 -1.98
CA ILE A 605 -20.95 20.19 -0.64
C ILE A 605 -22.43 20.58 -0.67
N ASP A 606 -22.84 21.42 -1.65
CA ASP A 606 -24.25 21.78 -1.82
C ASP A 606 -25.11 20.55 -2.13
N LEU A 607 -24.60 19.67 -3.01
CA LEU A 607 -25.28 18.45 -3.40
C LEU A 607 -25.37 17.42 -2.28
N LEU A 608 -24.57 17.55 -1.21
CA LEU A 608 -24.63 16.67 -0.03
C LEU A 608 -25.58 17.18 1.05
N GLU A 609 -26.19 18.36 0.88
CA GLU A 609 -27.18 18.85 1.83
C GLU A 609 -28.49 18.05 1.73
N PRO A 610 -29.16 17.72 2.85
CA PRO A 610 -30.40 16.94 2.85
C PRO A 610 -31.56 17.58 2.07
N ASP A 611 -31.52 18.89 1.85
CA ASP A 611 -32.53 19.61 1.07
C ASP A 611 -32.21 19.68 -0.44
N SER A 612 -31.02 19.24 -0.88
CA SER A 612 -30.66 19.12 -2.30
C SER A 612 -31.74 18.34 -3.07
N MET A 613 -32.24 18.94 -4.13
CA MET A 613 -33.24 18.31 -5.01
C MET A 613 -32.56 17.28 -5.89
N ILE A 614 -31.34 17.58 -6.36
CA ILE A 614 -30.55 16.65 -7.16
C ILE A 614 -30.24 15.39 -6.36
N LEU A 615 -29.85 15.50 -5.08
CA LEU A 615 -29.60 14.32 -4.22
C LEU A 615 -30.84 13.47 -4.02
N LYS A 616 -32.01 14.08 -3.81
CA LYS A 616 -33.29 13.36 -3.75
C LYS A 616 -33.57 12.61 -5.05
N GLY A 617 -33.21 13.19 -6.20
CA GLY A 617 -33.25 12.51 -7.48
C GLY A 617 -32.32 11.30 -7.54
N ILE A 618 -31.09 11.40 -7.01
CA ILE A 618 -30.12 10.29 -6.95
C ILE A 618 -30.62 9.17 -6.02
N TYR A 619 -31.24 9.53 -4.89
CA TYR A 619 -31.85 8.56 -3.99
C TYR A 619 -32.90 7.71 -4.69
N GLN A 620 -33.71 8.32 -5.58
CA GLN A 620 -34.77 7.67 -6.36
C GLN A 620 -34.27 6.84 -7.54
N LEU A 621 -32.99 6.91 -7.90
CA LEU A 621 -32.47 6.07 -8.98
C LEU A 621 -32.43 4.61 -8.53
N ASP A 622 -33.04 3.75 -9.34
CA ASP A 622 -32.91 2.30 -9.20
C ASP A 622 -31.59 1.86 -9.83
N VAL A 623 -30.85 1.03 -9.11
CA VAL A 623 -29.66 0.36 -9.65
C VAL A 623 -30.10 -0.69 -10.69
N ALA A 624 -29.30 -0.85 -11.74
CA ALA A 624 -29.62 -1.71 -12.85
C ALA A 624 -29.81 -3.18 -12.41
N PRO A 625 -30.75 -3.91 -13.02
CA PRO A 625 -30.93 -5.33 -12.73
C PRO A 625 -29.64 -6.12 -12.95
N GLY A 626 -29.26 -6.94 -11.96
CA GLY A 626 -28.03 -7.73 -12.01
C GLY A 626 -26.79 -7.02 -11.46
N VAL A 627 -26.96 -5.87 -10.81
CA VAL A 627 -25.95 -5.27 -9.93
C VAL A 627 -26.37 -5.44 -8.49
N SER A 628 -25.50 -6.01 -7.66
CA SER A 628 -25.72 -6.16 -6.23
C SER A 628 -25.19 -4.94 -5.46
N GLU A 629 -25.93 -4.56 -4.41
CA GLU A 629 -25.65 -3.38 -3.59
C GLU A 629 -25.41 -3.77 -2.13
N HIS A 630 -24.38 -3.21 -1.50
CA HIS A 630 -24.02 -3.49 -0.11
C HIS A 630 -23.80 -2.19 0.67
N SER A 631 -24.19 -2.17 1.95
CA SER A 631 -24.07 -1.00 2.82
C SER A 631 -23.26 -1.30 4.09
N ILE A 632 -22.19 -0.55 4.31
CA ILE A 632 -21.39 -0.55 5.54
C ILE A 632 -21.59 0.79 6.24
N ILE A 633 -22.28 0.78 7.37
CA ILE A 633 -22.77 1.96 8.06
C ILE A 633 -22.02 2.17 9.37
N GLY A 634 -21.53 3.38 9.61
CA GLY A 634 -20.88 3.73 10.87
C GLY A 634 -21.89 4.20 11.93
N ARG A 635 -21.70 3.76 13.18
CA ARG A 635 -22.48 4.19 14.36
C ARG A 635 -21.61 4.65 15.55
N GLY A 636 -20.37 5.05 15.30
CA GLY A 636 -19.41 5.41 16.36
C GLY A 636 -19.72 6.72 17.09
N TRP A 637 -20.80 7.43 16.74
CA TRP A 637 -21.21 8.70 17.31
C TRP A 637 -22.72 8.74 17.55
N TRP A 638 -23.14 9.60 18.47
CA TRP A 638 -24.56 9.89 18.69
C TRP A 638 -24.78 11.39 18.87
N SER A 639 -25.81 11.93 18.21
CA SER A 639 -26.22 13.33 18.35
C SER A 639 -27.73 13.42 18.63
N ILE A 640 -28.15 14.48 19.32
CA ILE A 640 -29.58 14.72 19.61
C ILE A 640 -30.37 14.98 18.31
N HIS A 641 -29.73 15.56 17.29
CA HIS A 641 -30.39 15.91 16.04
C HIS A 641 -30.46 14.75 15.05
N ASP A 642 -29.39 13.94 14.98
CA ASP A 642 -29.20 12.92 13.95
C ASP A 642 -29.37 11.48 14.49
N GLY A 643 -29.46 11.32 15.81
CA GLY A 643 -29.45 10.00 16.45
C GLY A 643 -28.09 9.31 16.32
N ALA A 644 -28.10 8.00 16.05
CA ALA A 644 -26.88 7.25 15.77
C ALA A 644 -26.27 7.70 14.44
N SER A 645 -24.97 7.94 14.42
CA SER A 645 -24.21 8.38 13.25
C SER A 645 -22.76 7.95 13.35
N ASP A 646 -22.00 8.20 12.30
CA ASP A 646 -20.53 8.08 12.34
C ASP A 646 -19.85 9.42 12.68
N GLY A 647 -20.63 10.43 13.08
CA GLY A 647 -20.21 11.80 13.36
C GLY A 647 -20.37 12.76 12.17
N VAL A 648 -20.54 12.24 10.96
CA VAL A 648 -20.77 13.03 9.74
C VAL A 648 -22.06 12.61 9.05
N VAL A 649 -22.26 11.31 8.82
CA VAL A 649 -23.42 10.75 8.14
C VAL A 649 -24.32 10.06 9.16
N PRO A 650 -25.58 10.51 9.33
CA PRO A 650 -26.57 9.83 10.16
C PRO A 650 -26.83 8.41 9.64
N VAL A 651 -27.04 7.44 10.54
CA VAL A 651 -27.38 6.07 10.14
C VAL A 651 -28.58 6.05 9.20
N LYS A 652 -29.60 6.88 9.44
CA LYS A 652 -30.76 6.99 8.56
C LYS A 652 -30.37 7.36 7.12
N SER A 653 -29.47 8.33 6.96
CA SER A 653 -29.02 8.79 5.64
C SER A 653 -28.12 7.77 4.94
N ALA A 654 -27.39 6.96 5.72
CA ALA A 654 -26.53 5.91 5.20
C ALA A 654 -27.28 4.64 4.75
N ARG A 655 -28.56 4.51 5.08
CA ARG A 655 -29.37 3.37 4.67
C ARG A 655 -29.95 3.58 3.28
N LEU A 656 -29.91 2.51 2.48
CA LEU A 656 -30.57 2.43 1.19
C LEU A 656 -31.45 1.16 1.18
N PRO A 657 -32.74 1.26 0.84
CA PRO A 657 -33.59 0.08 0.76
C PRO A 657 -33.18 -0.80 -0.43
N GLY A 658 -33.28 -2.12 -0.26
CA GLY A 658 -33.02 -3.09 -1.34
C GLY A 658 -31.58 -3.61 -1.44
N VAL A 659 -30.67 -3.14 -0.58
CA VAL A 659 -29.30 -3.69 -0.50
C VAL A 659 -29.29 -5.15 -0.07
N GLU A 660 -28.36 -5.94 -0.63
CA GLU A 660 -28.18 -7.36 -0.35
C GLU A 660 -27.56 -7.60 1.04
N SER A 661 -26.59 -6.77 1.44
CA SER A 661 -26.08 -6.75 2.82
C SER A 661 -26.08 -5.34 3.42
N GLU A 662 -26.39 -5.25 4.72
CA GLU A 662 -26.23 -4.04 5.52
C GLU A 662 -25.50 -4.40 6.82
N VAL A 663 -24.29 -3.87 7.00
CA VAL A 663 -23.46 -4.10 8.19
C VAL A 663 -23.24 -2.81 8.95
N MET A 664 -23.48 -2.86 10.27
CA MET A 664 -23.30 -1.74 11.18
C MET A 664 -21.99 -1.86 11.95
N VAL A 665 -21.10 -0.88 11.80
CA VAL A 665 -19.77 -0.87 12.40
C VAL A 665 -19.64 0.29 13.39
N THR A 666 -19.13 0.01 14.59
CA THR A 666 -18.91 1.06 15.62
C THR A 666 -17.62 1.82 15.34
N ALA A 667 -17.65 2.72 14.35
CA ALA A 667 -16.53 3.59 14.01
C ALA A 667 -16.99 5.00 13.59
N THR A 668 -16.06 5.95 13.61
CA THR A 668 -16.30 7.32 13.11
C THR A 668 -16.06 7.39 11.60
N HIS A 669 -16.60 8.43 10.95
CA HIS A 669 -16.65 8.56 9.49
C HIS A 669 -15.29 8.37 8.79
N THR A 670 -14.23 8.96 9.35
CA THR A 670 -12.87 8.93 8.78
C THR A 670 -12.10 7.65 9.07
N HIS A 671 -12.57 6.83 10.01
CA HIS A 671 -11.94 5.57 10.37
C HIS A 671 -12.68 4.37 9.76
N LEU A 672 -13.91 4.56 9.27
CA LEU A 672 -14.76 3.46 8.84
C LEU A 672 -14.13 2.64 7.71
N ASN A 673 -13.58 3.29 6.67
CA ASN A 673 -12.92 2.61 5.55
C ASN A 673 -11.56 1.96 5.90
N LYS A 674 -11.08 2.14 7.14
CA LYS A 674 -9.86 1.52 7.69
C LYS A 674 -10.17 0.62 8.88
N HIS A 675 -11.45 0.44 9.21
CA HIS A 675 -11.86 -0.34 10.36
C HIS A 675 -11.84 -1.83 9.99
N PRO A 676 -11.27 -2.71 10.82
CA PRO A 676 -11.18 -4.15 10.53
C PRO A 676 -12.53 -4.76 10.12
N GLY A 677 -13.61 -4.44 10.86
CA GLY A 677 -14.95 -4.92 10.52
C GLY A 677 -15.49 -4.48 9.16
N ALA A 678 -15.14 -3.28 8.69
CA ALA A 678 -15.54 -2.82 7.35
C ALA A 678 -14.71 -3.52 6.26
N ILE A 679 -13.40 -3.69 6.50
CA ILE A 679 -12.52 -4.40 5.59
C ILE A 679 -12.92 -5.87 5.46
N CYS A 680 -13.22 -6.55 6.58
CA CYS A 680 -13.70 -7.93 6.56
C CYS A 680 -15.00 -8.07 5.75
N GLU A 681 -15.93 -7.12 5.86
CA GLU A 681 -17.17 -7.16 5.07
C GLU A 681 -16.89 -6.97 3.58
N VAL A 682 -16.02 -6.02 3.20
CA VAL A 682 -15.60 -5.87 1.80
C VAL A 682 -14.93 -7.14 1.29
N MET A 683 -14.03 -7.75 2.05
CA MET A 683 -13.36 -9.00 1.66
C MET A 683 -14.35 -10.16 1.52
N ARG A 684 -15.38 -10.24 2.38
CA ARG A 684 -16.46 -11.23 2.27
C ARG A 684 -17.23 -11.05 0.96
N ILE A 685 -17.64 -9.82 0.64
CA ILE A 685 -18.35 -9.48 -0.61
C ILE A 685 -17.49 -9.85 -1.82
N LEU A 686 -16.22 -9.46 -1.82
CA LEU A 686 -15.29 -9.80 -2.91
C LEU A 686 -15.13 -11.32 -3.06
N LYS A 687 -14.99 -12.06 -1.96
CA LYS A 687 -14.90 -13.51 -2.03
C LYS A 687 -16.16 -14.13 -2.63
N GLU A 688 -17.33 -13.72 -2.17
CA GLU A 688 -18.62 -14.21 -2.68
C GLU A 688 -18.83 -13.88 -4.15
N HIS A 689 -18.52 -12.65 -4.57
CA HIS A 689 -18.58 -12.24 -5.97
C HIS A 689 -17.63 -13.07 -6.84
N ALA A 690 -16.39 -13.23 -6.39
CA ALA A 690 -15.42 -14.04 -7.11
C ALA A 690 -15.90 -15.49 -7.25
N ASP A 691 -16.45 -16.10 -6.20
CA ASP A 691 -16.83 -17.52 -6.18
C ASP A 691 -18.03 -17.84 -7.08
N GLN A 692 -18.79 -16.83 -7.49
CA GLN A 692 -19.84 -16.95 -8.51
C GLN A 692 -19.27 -17.01 -9.95
N LEU A 693 -18.00 -16.68 -10.13
CA LEU A 693 -17.35 -16.59 -11.43
C LEU A 693 -16.40 -17.77 -11.65
N PRO A 694 -16.31 -18.29 -12.89
CA PRO A 694 -15.33 -19.33 -13.21
C PRO A 694 -13.93 -18.78 -12.99
N TRP A 695 -13.12 -19.50 -12.22
CA TRP A 695 -11.73 -19.12 -12.04
C TRP A 695 -10.94 -19.40 -13.32
N VAL A 696 -10.49 -18.33 -13.98
CA VAL A 696 -9.55 -18.40 -15.09
C VAL A 696 -8.19 -18.03 -14.52
N GLN A 697 -7.27 -18.99 -14.47
CA GLN A 697 -5.87 -18.63 -14.20
C GLN A 697 -5.34 -17.78 -15.36
N PRO A 698 -4.71 -16.63 -15.09
CA PRO A 698 -4.03 -15.89 -16.14
C PRO A 698 -3.00 -16.81 -16.81
N HIS A 699 -3.16 -17.07 -18.10
CA HIS A 699 -2.06 -17.60 -18.89
C HIS A 699 -1.05 -16.46 -19.04
N LEU A 700 0.01 -16.48 -18.25
CA LEU A 700 1.10 -15.51 -18.37
C LEU A 700 1.64 -15.57 -19.81
N VAL A 701 1.43 -14.49 -20.55
CA VAL A 701 2.10 -14.24 -21.84
C VAL A 701 3.57 -13.98 -21.50
N GLY A 702 4.38 -15.03 -21.49
CA GLY A 702 5.79 -14.93 -21.10
C GLY A 702 6.59 -16.23 -21.15
N GLN A 703 5.98 -17.38 -21.45
CA GLN A 703 6.77 -18.52 -21.92
C GLN A 703 6.98 -18.35 -23.42
N CYS A 704 8.17 -17.89 -23.81
CA CYS A 704 8.67 -18.18 -25.14
C CYS A 704 8.62 -19.70 -25.29
N ALA A 705 7.65 -20.19 -26.07
CA ALA A 705 7.76 -21.51 -26.66
C ALA A 705 9.06 -21.49 -27.47
N GLN A 706 10.03 -22.29 -27.03
CA GLN A 706 11.15 -22.66 -27.89
C GLN A 706 10.57 -23.47 -29.04
N ASP A 707 10.56 -22.87 -30.23
CA ASP A 707 10.61 -23.60 -31.50
C ASP A 707 11.93 -23.24 -32.20
#